data_AF-A0A0V1AU49-F1
#
_entry.id   AF-A0A0V1AU49-F1
#
_cell.length_a   1.000
_cell.length_b   1.000
_cell.length_c   1.000
_cell.angle_alpha   90.00
_cell.angle_beta   90.00
_cell.angle_gamma   90.00
#
_symmetry.space_group_name_H-M   'P 1'
#
loop_
_entity.id
_entity.type
_entity.pdbx_description
1 polymer ?
#
loop_
_entity_poly.entity_id
_entity_poly.type
_entity_poly.pdbx_seq_one_letter_code
_entity_poly.pdbx_strand_id
1 'polypeptide(L)'
;LAMFFVYKPPNSLNSKIMKSAAVIAWTPSAQAINVAAGHSIFTTMANFIADNMNIKVLAYSDDPPNLPPQNGKSKAKESRLIVLAMFFVYKPPNSENSKIIKSAAVIAWTPSARAINLAAGHSISTTMANFIADNMNIKVLAYSDDPPNLPPQNGKSKAKGVLLVDNRVDDAAAWFVHTVPNFLAHLGGYSWPAEETAKGHMFLCVSFNEAHLNSVAKAIRYQEPFIYANNLSPELLNQHVELSNLITGAQIRVTPFLEHAKFATKAAAGAAANIQAFGKHTKSHSDMYAKVLKKKLAATIRIWAPSDTRSKSICKGQYQLRKVASPMQFDGVQVSRETDSARWAVVDGKNIVCLTTNDYKTTEKQIPGAAVCLENAAVYNTFSTAAFLVYKPPILLNTKIIKSERNPTWGNSGATINQGAGHSITATMASFIVNNGNIKVLAYNDDPPNLTPMNEKSKAKGVLLIDHTRNDAAAWFVHTVPKFLAHLGPYSWPAAETPKGHMFLCLSLNEAHLNLVAKAIRYQEPFIYANNLSPELLNQHVELSNLITGAQIRVTPFLEHAKFATKAAAGAAANIQAFGKHTKSHSDMYAKVLKNKLAANIRIWAPSDTRSKSICKGQYQLRKIASPMQLAGSLVSREADSAKWALVEGKNIVCFTTNDYKMNEKRIPGAGVCLENAESYSNVVHNCNSYLDFVENLYGTGRNMQRRWRQRCRLPPNVLSSKLLKSGGNPAWADSRTNIDQNRDHSIIRTMASFVQHHAQINVLAYSDDPPNLPPRNEKSKTKGVLLVNNAADDAAWFVHTVPNFLAYLNAYSWPAAETAKGHMFLCVSFSKVHLNSVGKAIRYQEPYM
;
A
#
# COMPACT_ATOMS: atom_id res chain seq x y z
N LEU A 1 7.81 -40.44 19.22
CA LEU A 1 7.57 -39.18 19.98
C LEU A 1 8.15 -38.03 19.18
N ALA A 2 7.31 -37.03 18.87
CA ALA A 2 7.70 -35.85 18.11
C ALA A 2 8.66 -34.97 18.92
N MET A 3 9.62 -34.35 18.21
CA MET A 3 10.72 -33.50 18.70
C MET A 3 10.48 -32.84 20.07
N PHE A 4 11.47 -32.96 20.95
CA PHE A 4 11.54 -32.17 22.17
C PHE A 4 12.89 -31.47 22.29
N PHE A 5 12.90 -30.29 22.90
CA PHE A 5 14.11 -29.55 23.24
C PHE A 5 14.29 -29.57 24.76
N VAL A 6 15.50 -29.88 25.23
CA VAL A 6 15.86 -29.79 26.64
C VAL A 6 16.92 -28.71 26.79
N TYR A 7 16.69 -27.76 27.70
CA TYR A 7 17.63 -26.70 28.03
C TYR A 7 18.04 -26.81 29.49
N LYS A 8 19.34 -26.95 29.73
CA LYS A 8 19.96 -26.88 31.07
C LYS A 8 20.67 -25.54 31.22
N PRO A 9 20.26 -24.66 32.13
CA PRO A 9 20.97 -23.42 32.41
C PRO A 9 22.40 -23.68 32.92
N PRO A 10 23.33 -22.73 32.72
CA PRO A 10 24.64 -22.77 33.36
C PRO A 10 24.51 -22.94 34.88
N ASN A 11 25.38 -23.75 35.48
CA ASN A 11 25.45 -23.97 36.94
C ASN A 11 24.19 -24.54 37.62
N SER A 12 23.23 -25.12 36.88
CA SER A 12 22.05 -25.76 37.46
C SER A 12 21.85 -27.18 36.91
N LEU A 13 21.58 -28.17 37.76
CA LEU A 13 21.23 -29.52 37.31
C LEU A 13 19.76 -29.64 36.88
N ASN A 14 18.94 -28.62 37.17
CA ASN A 14 17.55 -28.58 36.76
C ASN A 14 17.46 -28.17 35.29
N SER A 15 16.76 -28.96 34.49
CA SER A 15 16.54 -28.68 33.07
C SER A 15 15.09 -28.28 32.82
N LYS A 16 14.84 -27.61 31.69
CA LYS A 16 13.51 -27.35 31.16
C LYS A 16 13.32 -28.12 29.87
N ILE A 17 12.12 -28.64 29.66
CA ILE A 17 11.73 -29.37 28.46
C ILE A 17 10.60 -28.64 27.73
N MET A 18 10.69 -28.65 26.40
CA MET A 18 9.69 -28.16 25.48
C MET A 18 9.35 -29.29 24.51
N LYS A 19 8.09 -29.67 24.42
CA LYS A 19 7.59 -30.76 23.55
C LYS A 19 6.73 -30.16 22.44
N SER A 20 6.70 -30.78 21.26
CA SER A 20 5.79 -30.34 20.19
C SER A 20 4.33 -30.56 20.60
N ALA A 21 3.62 -29.48 20.92
CA ALA A 21 2.19 -29.47 21.25
C ALA A 21 1.54 -28.18 20.74
N ALA A 22 0.21 -28.09 20.77
CA ALA A 22 -0.56 -26.93 20.30
C ALA A 22 -0.23 -25.62 21.04
N VAL A 23 0.34 -25.71 22.24
CA VAL A 23 0.90 -24.58 23.01
C VAL A 23 2.35 -24.91 23.35
N ILE A 24 3.28 -24.11 22.84
CA ILE A 24 4.72 -24.32 23.00
C ILE A 24 5.21 -23.48 24.19
N ALA A 25 5.57 -24.13 25.29
CA ALA A 25 6.12 -23.47 26.48
C ALA A 25 7.24 -24.31 27.12
N TRP A 26 8.19 -23.64 27.77
CA TRP A 26 9.22 -24.29 28.58
C TRP A 26 8.62 -24.73 29.92
N THR A 27 8.60 -26.03 30.17
CA THR A 27 8.17 -26.61 31.44
C THR A 27 9.39 -27.19 32.18
N PRO A 28 9.45 -27.15 33.51
CA PRO A 28 10.49 -27.87 34.25
C PRO A 28 10.48 -29.35 33.87
N SER A 29 11.67 -29.93 33.66
CA SER A 29 11.80 -31.37 33.50
C SER A 29 11.40 -32.08 34.80
N ALA A 30 10.85 -33.29 34.70
CA ALA A 30 10.37 -34.05 35.85
C ALA A 30 11.46 -34.41 36.87
N GLN A 31 12.73 -34.44 36.44
CA GLN A 31 13.90 -34.75 37.26
C GLN A 31 15.08 -33.86 36.85
N ALA A 32 16.15 -33.85 37.65
CA ALA A 32 17.41 -33.23 37.29
C ALA A 32 18.10 -34.00 36.14
N ILE A 33 18.91 -33.31 35.33
CA ILE A 33 19.48 -33.88 34.10
C ILE A 33 20.50 -35.00 34.35
N ASN A 34 21.04 -35.10 35.56
CA ASN A 34 21.97 -36.15 35.98
C ASN A 34 21.29 -37.40 36.56
N VAL A 35 19.95 -37.41 36.70
CA VAL A 35 19.19 -38.56 37.22
C VAL A 35 18.57 -39.31 36.04
N ALA A 36 19.04 -40.54 35.80
CA ALA A 36 18.59 -41.33 34.67
C ALA A 36 17.11 -41.78 34.79
N ALA A 37 16.70 -42.20 35.98
CA ALA A 37 15.34 -42.67 36.24
C ALA A 37 14.35 -41.51 36.13
N GLY A 38 13.41 -41.60 35.17
CA GLY A 38 12.30 -40.64 35.02
C GLY A 38 12.61 -39.35 34.26
N HIS A 39 13.86 -39.08 33.87
CA HIS A 39 14.18 -37.93 33.02
C HIS A 39 13.94 -38.24 31.53
N SER A 40 13.25 -37.35 30.82
CA SER A 40 12.74 -37.61 29.46
C SER A 40 13.81 -37.93 28.42
N ILE A 41 15.05 -37.43 28.59
CA ILE A 41 16.20 -37.79 27.72
C ILE A 41 16.50 -39.29 27.84
N PHE A 42 16.65 -39.82 29.05
CA PHE A 42 17.00 -41.22 29.28
C PHE A 42 15.84 -42.16 28.96
N THR A 43 14.59 -41.73 29.20
CA THR A 43 13.42 -42.51 28.77
C THR A 43 13.38 -42.67 27.25
N THR A 44 13.77 -41.62 26.51
CA THR A 44 13.84 -41.66 25.04
C THR A 44 15.02 -42.51 24.56
N MET A 45 16.14 -42.48 25.29
CA MET A 45 17.35 -43.26 24.99
C MET A 45 17.34 -44.66 25.62
N ALA A 46 16.25 -45.10 26.27
CA ALA A 46 16.21 -46.39 26.97
C ALA A 46 16.51 -47.57 26.04
N ASN A 47 16.05 -47.50 24.78
CA ASN A 47 16.35 -48.50 23.74
C ASN A 47 17.78 -48.41 23.16
N PHE A 48 18.49 -47.30 23.38
CA PHE A 48 19.92 -47.15 23.05
C PHE A 48 20.82 -47.71 24.15
N ILE A 49 20.36 -47.68 25.41
CA ILE A 49 21.09 -48.19 26.58
C ILE A 49 20.86 -49.71 26.75
N ALA A 50 19.68 -50.21 26.42
CA ALA A 50 19.40 -51.64 26.34
C ALA A 50 19.89 -52.17 24.98
N ASP A 51 20.90 -53.04 25.01
CA ASP A 51 21.68 -53.55 23.87
C ASP A 51 20.82 -54.35 22.85
N ASN A 52 19.96 -53.66 22.11
CA ASN A 52 19.03 -54.24 21.16
C ASN A 52 19.67 -54.33 19.76
N MET A 53 20.06 -55.54 19.36
CA MET A 53 20.77 -55.82 18.09
C MET A 53 20.05 -55.40 16.79
N ASN A 54 18.80 -54.94 16.85
CA ASN A 54 18.00 -54.53 15.69
C ASN A 54 17.88 -53.00 15.49
N ILE A 55 18.52 -52.18 16.33
CA ILE A 55 18.46 -50.72 16.22
C ILE A 55 19.84 -50.18 15.81
N LYS A 56 19.97 -49.69 14.57
CA LYS A 56 21.17 -48.95 14.12
C LYS A 56 21.10 -47.52 14.63
N VAL A 57 22.03 -47.11 15.50
CA VAL A 57 22.05 -45.76 16.09
C VAL A 57 23.24 -44.96 15.55
N LEU A 58 22.95 -43.73 15.12
CA LEU A 58 23.96 -42.73 14.77
C LEU A 58 23.95 -41.65 15.86
N ALA A 59 25.03 -41.55 16.63
CA ALA A 59 25.21 -40.54 17.66
C ALA A 59 26.38 -39.61 17.29
N TYR A 60 26.24 -38.31 17.55
CA TYR A 60 27.24 -37.29 17.27
C TYR A 60 27.51 -36.49 18.55
N SER A 61 28.79 -36.42 18.96
CA SER A 61 29.26 -35.58 20.07
C SER A 61 30.50 -34.82 19.59
N ASP A 62 30.58 -33.53 19.90
CA ASP A 62 31.78 -32.73 19.61
C ASP A 62 32.97 -33.13 20.51
N ASP A 63 32.70 -33.76 21.66
CA ASP A 63 33.71 -34.30 22.57
C ASP A 63 33.16 -35.57 23.27
N PRO A 64 33.28 -36.75 22.63
CA PRO A 64 32.73 -37.99 23.18
C PRO A 64 33.54 -38.45 24.40
N PRO A 65 32.89 -38.78 25.54
CA PRO A 65 33.59 -39.28 26.70
C PRO A 65 34.33 -40.59 26.38
N ASN A 66 35.58 -40.70 26.83
CA ASN A 66 36.50 -41.83 26.61
C ASN A 66 37.10 -41.98 25.21
N LEU A 67 37.10 -40.93 24.38
CA LEU A 67 37.89 -40.87 23.15
C LEU A 67 38.81 -39.64 23.14
N PRO A 68 39.99 -39.69 22.49
CA PRO A 68 40.89 -38.54 22.40
C PRO A 68 40.24 -37.39 21.62
N PRO A 69 40.48 -36.11 21.99
CA PRO A 69 40.01 -34.96 21.22
C PRO A 69 40.58 -34.97 19.81
N GLN A 70 39.73 -35.09 18.79
CA GLN A 70 40.14 -35.04 17.38
C GLN A 70 40.24 -33.57 16.93
N ASN A 71 41.47 -33.04 16.89
CA ASN A 71 41.74 -31.70 16.34
C ASN A 71 41.71 -31.73 14.80
N GLY A 72 40.70 -31.08 14.22
CA GLY A 72 40.72 -30.64 12.82
C GLY A 72 39.54 -31.13 11.97
N LYS A 73 38.68 -30.19 11.57
CA LYS A 73 37.78 -30.27 10.40
C LYS A 73 36.53 -31.18 10.46
N SER A 74 36.01 -31.60 11.61
CA SER A 74 34.67 -32.20 11.71
C SER A 74 33.65 -31.30 12.42
N LYS A 75 33.49 -30.05 11.99
CA LYS A 75 32.19 -29.38 12.16
C LYS A 75 31.29 -29.90 11.05
N ALA A 76 30.60 -31.02 11.28
CA ALA A 76 29.54 -31.47 10.39
C ALA A 76 28.32 -30.54 10.50
N LYS A 77 28.47 -29.30 10.03
CA LYS A 77 27.32 -28.55 9.54
C LYS A 77 26.99 -29.16 8.20
N GLU A 78 25.88 -29.86 8.11
CA GLU A 78 25.26 -30.17 6.84
C GLU A 78 25.05 -28.82 6.11
N SER A 79 25.95 -28.47 5.20
CA SER A 79 25.96 -27.18 4.50
C SER A 79 24.85 -27.15 3.46
N ARG A 80 23.60 -27.08 3.92
CA ARG A 80 22.44 -26.83 3.05
C ARG A 80 22.52 -25.41 2.49
N LEU A 81 21.95 -25.20 1.31
CA LEU A 81 21.73 -23.85 0.78
C LEU A 81 20.72 -23.10 1.69
N ILE A 82 21.20 -22.51 2.79
CA ILE A 82 20.37 -21.73 3.72
C ILE A 82 20.20 -20.32 3.15
N VAL A 83 19.21 -20.16 2.28
CA VAL A 83 18.80 -18.86 1.75
C VAL A 83 17.42 -18.55 2.31
N LEU A 84 17.28 -17.39 2.97
CA LEU A 84 15.97 -16.84 3.31
C LEU A 84 15.14 -16.71 2.01
N ALA A 85 13.84 -16.96 2.05
CA ALA A 85 12.94 -16.91 0.88
C ALA A 85 13.30 -15.79 -0.12
N MET A 86 13.56 -14.60 0.42
CA MET A 86 14.20 -13.49 -0.28
C MET A 86 14.93 -12.54 0.70
N PHE A 87 15.89 -11.77 0.19
CA PHE A 87 16.37 -10.53 0.83
C PHE A 87 16.75 -9.44 -0.19
N PHE A 88 16.61 -8.18 0.21
CA PHE A 88 17.13 -6.99 -0.46
C PHE A 88 18.18 -6.32 0.40
N VAL A 89 19.33 -5.93 -0.17
CA VAL A 89 20.31 -5.07 0.50
C VAL A 89 20.46 -3.79 -0.28
N TYR A 90 20.50 -2.66 0.41
CA TYR A 90 20.89 -1.37 -0.16
C TYR A 90 22.08 -0.79 0.61
N LYS A 91 23.08 -0.34 -0.13
CA LYS A 91 24.26 0.35 0.38
C LYS A 91 24.26 1.78 -0.19
N PRO A 92 24.06 2.82 0.62
CA PRO A 92 23.99 4.19 0.12
C PRO A 92 25.36 4.74 -0.31
N PRO A 93 25.41 5.80 -1.15
CA PRO A 93 26.66 6.46 -1.51
C PRO A 93 27.46 6.91 -0.28
N ASN A 94 28.79 6.85 -0.38
CA ASN A 94 29.73 7.29 0.67
C ASN A 94 29.56 6.59 2.03
N SER A 95 29.03 5.37 2.03
CA SER A 95 28.90 4.54 3.23
C SER A 95 29.24 3.09 2.94
N GLU A 96 29.80 2.39 3.92
CA GLU A 96 29.95 0.93 3.91
C GLU A 96 28.86 0.24 4.71
N ASN A 97 28.10 1.00 5.52
CA ASN A 97 26.96 0.48 6.23
C ASN A 97 25.82 0.27 5.24
N SER A 98 25.28 -0.95 5.22
CA SER A 98 24.15 -1.30 4.37
C SER A 98 22.91 -1.54 5.23
N LYS A 99 21.74 -1.49 4.59
CA LYS A 99 20.48 -1.92 5.19
C LYS A 99 19.91 -3.09 4.40
N ILE A 100 19.11 -3.89 5.09
CA ILE A 100 18.55 -5.13 4.60
C ILE A 100 17.05 -5.22 4.88
N ILE A 101 16.33 -5.73 3.90
CA ILE A 101 14.96 -6.25 4.02
C ILE A 101 15.04 -7.76 3.84
N LYS A 102 14.42 -8.53 4.73
CA LYS A 102 14.38 -10.00 4.68
C LYS A 102 12.94 -10.48 4.64
N SER A 103 12.71 -11.70 4.13
CA SER A 103 11.46 -12.39 4.38
C SER A 103 11.29 -12.62 5.89
N ALA A 104 10.31 -11.94 6.48
CA ALA A 104 10.00 -11.99 7.91
C ALA A 104 8.55 -11.55 8.15
N ALA A 105 8.03 -11.78 9.35
CA ALA A 105 6.69 -11.32 9.74
C ALA A 105 6.53 -9.79 9.69
N VAL A 106 7.63 -9.05 9.88
CA VAL A 106 7.69 -7.59 9.73
C VAL A 106 8.74 -7.26 8.67
N ILE A 107 8.32 -6.64 7.57
CA ILE A 107 9.15 -6.27 6.44
C ILE A 107 9.40 -4.76 6.49
N ALA A 108 10.62 -4.37 6.83
CA ALA A 108 11.11 -3.00 6.86
C ALA A 108 12.62 -2.97 6.59
N TRP A 109 13.15 -1.80 6.21
CA TRP A 109 14.61 -1.61 6.19
C TRP A 109 15.16 -1.72 7.60
N THR A 110 16.16 -2.58 7.78
CA THR A 110 16.88 -2.75 9.05
C THR A 110 18.38 -2.64 8.78
N PRO A 111 19.18 -2.10 9.71
CA PRO A 111 20.63 -2.11 9.55
C PRO A 111 21.14 -3.54 9.31
N SER A 112 22.04 -3.71 8.35
CA SER A 112 22.77 -4.97 8.19
C SER A 112 23.60 -5.24 9.45
N ALA A 113 23.81 -6.51 9.77
CA ALA A 113 24.52 -6.91 10.99
C ALA A 113 25.96 -6.39 11.04
N ARG A 114 26.57 -6.13 9.89
CA ARG A 114 27.93 -5.61 9.71
C ARG A 114 27.97 -4.69 8.47
N ALA A 115 29.06 -3.95 8.32
CA ALA A 115 29.36 -3.21 7.11
C ALA A 115 29.60 -4.17 5.91
N ILE A 116 29.34 -3.68 4.70
CA ILE A 116 29.37 -4.50 3.49
C ILE A 116 30.77 -4.97 3.11
N ASN A 117 31.83 -4.27 3.54
CA ASN A 117 33.21 -4.66 3.31
C ASN A 117 33.70 -5.79 4.23
N LEU A 118 32.91 -6.18 5.24
CA LEU A 118 33.28 -7.23 6.20
C LEU A 118 32.65 -8.57 5.84
N ALA A 119 33.49 -9.61 5.69
CA ALA A 119 33.02 -10.96 5.38
C ALA A 119 32.25 -11.61 6.54
N ALA A 120 32.67 -11.41 7.79
CA ALA A 120 32.07 -12.11 8.93
C ALA A 120 30.66 -11.57 9.23
N GLY A 121 29.62 -12.40 9.09
CA GLY A 121 28.26 -12.09 9.54
C GLY A 121 27.42 -11.16 8.65
N HIS A 122 27.96 -10.68 7.52
CA HIS A 122 27.14 -9.98 6.52
C HIS A 122 26.25 -10.97 5.75
N SER A 123 25.02 -10.57 5.40
CA SER A 123 24.08 -11.49 4.73
C SER A 123 24.52 -11.86 3.32
N ILE A 124 25.20 -10.95 2.60
CA ILE A 124 25.77 -11.23 1.27
C ILE A 124 26.87 -12.28 1.36
N SER A 125 27.88 -12.09 2.22
CA SER A 125 28.98 -13.04 2.38
C SER A 125 28.51 -14.41 2.86
N THR A 126 27.51 -14.45 3.75
CA THR A 126 26.88 -15.70 4.21
C THR A 126 26.20 -16.44 3.05
N THR A 127 25.46 -15.73 2.21
CA THR A 127 24.78 -16.31 1.04
C THR A 127 25.79 -16.80 -0.01
N MET A 128 26.87 -16.04 -0.21
CA MET A 128 27.92 -16.34 -1.19
C MET A 128 29.02 -17.26 -0.64
N ALA A 129 28.88 -17.82 0.57
CA ALA A 129 29.91 -18.65 1.20
C ALA A 129 30.31 -19.84 0.32
N ASN A 130 29.33 -20.52 -0.29
CA ASN A 130 29.53 -21.65 -1.20
C ASN A 130 29.98 -21.25 -2.62
N PHE A 131 30.08 -19.95 -2.90
CA PHE A 131 30.59 -19.42 -4.17
C PHE A 131 32.06 -18.96 -4.04
N ILE A 132 32.42 -18.41 -2.87
CA ILE A 132 33.79 -17.95 -2.59
C ILE A 132 34.69 -19.07 -2.03
N ALA A 133 34.12 -20.18 -1.61
CA ALA A 133 34.80 -21.39 -1.20
C ALA A 133 34.18 -22.59 -1.91
N ASP A 134 35.00 -23.57 -2.28
CA ASP A 134 34.54 -24.74 -3.02
C ASP A 134 33.59 -25.60 -2.17
N ASN A 135 32.46 -25.98 -2.76
CA ASN A 135 31.49 -26.87 -2.14
C ASN A 135 30.94 -27.82 -3.19
N MET A 136 31.27 -29.11 -3.05
CA MET A 136 30.90 -30.16 -4.00
C MET A 136 29.38 -30.26 -4.25
N ASN A 137 28.56 -29.86 -3.28
CA ASN A 137 27.11 -29.97 -3.31
C ASN A 137 26.40 -28.74 -3.92
N ILE A 138 27.12 -27.63 -4.13
CA ILE A 138 26.53 -26.41 -4.68
C ILE A 138 27.19 -26.11 -6.02
N LYS A 139 26.39 -26.13 -7.08
CA LYS A 139 26.83 -25.72 -8.41
C LYS A 139 26.52 -24.25 -8.62
N VAL A 140 27.40 -23.57 -9.33
CA VAL A 140 27.37 -22.12 -9.51
C VAL A 140 27.47 -21.75 -10.97
N LEU A 141 26.82 -20.65 -11.33
CA LEU A 141 27.03 -19.92 -12.58
C LEU A 141 27.04 -18.44 -12.24
N ALA A 142 28.11 -17.75 -12.58
CA ALA A 142 28.28 -16.33 -12.30
C ALA A 142 28.53 -15.54 -13.58
N TYR A 143 27.91 -14.36 -13.63
CA TYR A 143 27.90 -13.50 -14.80
C TYR A 143 28.09 -12.04 -14.41
N SER A 144 28.86 -11.29 -15.20
CA SER A 144 29.13 -9.86 -14.99
C SER A 144 29.74 -9.25 -16.26
N ASP A 145 29.35 -8.02 -16.59
CA ASP A 145 30.04 -7.17 -17.57
C ASP A 145 31.40 -6.65 -17.09
N ASP A 146 31.62 -6.66 -15.77
CA ASP A 146 32.87 -6.22 -15.16
C ASP A 146 33.23 -7.18 -14.00
N PRO A 147 33.67 -8.42 -14.31
CA PRO A 147 34.02 -9.41 -13.31
C PRO A 147 35.38 -9.12 -12.66
N PRO A 148 35.60 -9.51 -11.40
CA PRO A 148 36.87 -9.27 -10.75
C PRO A 148 38.04 -10.05 -11.35
N ASN A 149 39.22 -9.45 -11.28
CA ASN A 149 40.49 -9.99 -11.80
C ASN A 149 40.51 -10.23 -13.33
N LEU A 150 39.56 -9.67 -14.07
CA LEU A 150 39.50 -9.70 -15.52
C LEU A 150 39.28 -8.28 -16.05
N PRO A 151 39.80 -7.93 -17.25
CA PRO A 151 39.45 -6.67 -17.88
C PRO A 151 37.93 -6.55 -18.09
N PRO A 152 37.36 -5.32 -18.02
CA PRO A 152 35.97 -5.08 -18.36
C PRO A 152 35.64 -5.69 -19.74
N GLN A 153 34.59 -6.51 -19.80
CA GLN A 153 34.25 -7.23 -21.02
C GLN A 153 33.33 -6.35 -21.87
N ASN A 154 33.82 -5.95 -23.04
CA ASN A 154 33.20 -4.88 -23.81
C ASN A 154 31.84 -5.33 -24.43
N GLY A 155 30.74 -4.86 -23.84
CA GLY A 155 29.96 -3.83 -24.52
C GLY A 155 28.48 -4.09 -24.80
N LYS A 156 27.92 -5.26 -24.49
CA LYS A 156 26.49 -5.52 -24.72
C LYS A 156 25.65 -5.40 -23.46
N SER A 157 26.02 -6.10 -22.38
CA SER A 157 25.19 -6.19 -21.17
C SER A 157 25.71 -5.32 -20.03
N LYS A 158 24.83 -5.05 -19.07
CA LYS A 158 25.17 -4.50 -17.74
C LYS A 158 24.80 -5.45 -16.60
N ALA A 159 24.50 -6.69 -16.95
CA ALA A 159 23.94 -7.69 -16.05
C ALA A 159 25.02 -8.29 -15.17
N LYS A 160 24.74 -8.37 -13.86
CA LYS A 160 25.64 -8.97 -12.87
C LYS A 160 24.85 -9.85 -11.90
N GLY A 161 25.38 -11.03 -11.58
CA GLY A 161 24.73 -11.95 -10.66
C GLY A 161 25.35 -13.34 -10.58
N VAL A 162 24.80 -14.14 -9.67
CA VAL A 162 25.20 -15.52 -9.40
C VAL A 162 23.95 -16.38 -9.26
N LEU A 163 23.95 -17.52 -9.93
CA LEU A 163 22.98 -18.60 -9.77
C LEU A 163 23.65 -19.70 -8.94
N LEU A 164 23.02 -20.11 -7.85
CA LEU A 164 23.43 -21.21 -6.99
C LEU A 164 22.39 -22.33 -7.13
N VAL A 165 22.84 -23.56 -7.35
CA VAL A 165 22.00 -24.74 -7.49
C VAL A 165 22.50 -25.80 -6.52
N ASP A 166 21.64 -26.25 -5.63
CA ASP A 166 21.92 -27.36 -4.72
C ASP A 166 21.73 -28.66 -5.50
N ASN A 167 22.79 -29.44 -5.73
CA ASN A 167 22.71 -30.66 -6.53
C ASN A 167 22.31 -31.91 -5.72
N ARG A 168 21.86 -31.71 -4.48
CA ARG A 168 21.32 -32.77 -3.62
C ARG A 168 19.82 -32.92 -3.89
N VAL A 169 19.15 -33.84 -3.18
CA VAL A 169 17.72 -34.15 -3.38
C VAL A 169 16.76 -33.02 -2.94
N ASP A 170 17.27 -31.85 -2.57
CA ASP A 170 16.51 -30.78 -1.88
C ASP A 170 15.78 -29.78 -2.83
N ASP A 171 15.78 -30.01 -4.15
CA ASP A 171 15.12 -29.20 -5.20
C ASP A 171 15.32 -27.68 -4.99
N ALA A 172 16.56 -27.21 -4.79
CA ALA A 172 16.83 -25.86 -4.28
C ALA A 172 17.79 -25.05 -5.15
N ALA A 173 17.35 -23.86 -5.55
CA ALA A 173 18.17 -22.89 -6.25
C ALA A 173 18.03 -21.48 -5.64
N ALA A 174 19.05 -20.64 -5.84
CA ALA A 174 19.03 -19.23 -5.48
C ALA A 174 19.61 -18.37 -6.59
N TRP A 175 18.98 -17.22 -6.83
CA TRP A 175 19.44 -16.23 -7.79
C TRP A 175 19.76 -14.93 -7.08
N PHE A 176 21.03 -14.54 -7.18
CA PHE A 176 21.61 -13.35 -6.59
C PHE A 176 21.91 -12.34 -7.70
N VAL A 177 21.36 -11.13 -7.59
CA VAL A 177 21.50 -10.04 -8.57
C VAL A 177 22.08 -8.82 -7.86
N HIS A 178 23.02 -8.12 -8.49
CA HIS A 178 23.66 -6.93 -7.91
C HIS A 178 24.03 -5.88 -8.96
N THR A 179 24.40 -4.68 -8.49
CA THR A 179 24.82 -3.56 -9.35
C THR A 179 26.31 -3.22 -9.27
N VAL A 180 27.07 -3.95 -8.46
CA VAL A 180 28.49 -3.66 -8.15
C VAL A 180 29.43 -4.19 -9.24
N PRO A 181 30.22 -3.35 -9.93
CA PRO A 181 31.33 -3.79 -10.79
C PRO A 181 32.49 -4.37 -9.98
N ASN A 182 33.35 -5.19 -10.59
CA ASN A 182 34.52 -5.80 -9.94
C ASN A 182 34.15 -6.65 -8.69
N PHE A 183 32.94 -7.24 -8.68
CA PHE A 183 32.39 -8.05 -7.58
C PHE A 183 31.65 -9.25 -8.17
N LEU A 184 31.77 -10.50 -7.71
CA LEU A 184 32.57 -11.09 -6.61
C LEU A 184 33.44 -12.23 -7.17
N ALA A 185 34.64 -12.46 -6.64
CA ALA A 185 35.57 -13.45 -7.19
C ALA A 185 35.18 -14.89 -6.82
N HIS A 186 35.00 -15.75 -7.82
CA HIS A 186 34.77 -17.18 -7.62
C HIS A 186 36.03 -17.81 -7.03
N LEU A 187 35.88 -18.54 -5.91
CA LEU A 187 36.99 -19.14 -5.15
C LEU A 187 38.08 -18.14 -4.67
N GLY A 188 37.80 -16.83 -4.68
CA GLY A 188 38.76 -15.78 -4.35
C GLY A 188 38.58 -15.16 -2.96
N GLY A 189 37.67 -15.69 -2.14
CA GLY A 189 37.26 -15.06 -0.88
C GLY A 189 36.32 -13.86 -1.07
N TYR A 190 35.80 -13.33 0.04
CA TYR A 190 34.93 -12.16 0.02
C TYR A 190 35.75 -10.86 -0.01
N SER A 191 35.53 -10.03 -1.02
CA SER A 191 36.17 -8.72 -1.15
C SER A 191 35.17 -7.66 -1.65
N TRP A 192 35.30 -6.44 -1.15
CA TRP A 192 34.49 -5.28 -1.54
C TRP A 192 35.34 -4.29 -2.36
N PRO A 193 34.89 -3.87 -3.57
CA PRO A 193 35.61 -2.89 -4.36
C PRO A 193 35.57 -1.50 -3.71
N ALA A 194 36.72 -0.97 -3.29
CA ALA A 194 36.82 0.30 -2.57
C ALA A 194 36.27 1.50 -3.38
N GLU A 195 36.44 1.50 -4.71
CA GLU A 195 35.92 2.54 -5.60
C GLU A 195 34.39 2.64 -5.58
N GLU A 196 33.71 1.54 -5.27
CA GLU A 196 32.25 1.46 -5.20
C GLU A 196 31.72 1.90 -3.82
N THR A 197 32.59 2.29 -2.89
CA THR A 197 32.19 2.93 -1.63
C THR A 197 31.54 4.31 -1.87
N ALA A 198 31.98 5.04 -2.89
CA ALA A 198 31.41 6.35 -3.24
C ALA A 198 30.01 6.29 -3.86
N LYS A 199 29.56 5.10 -4.30
CA LYS A 199 28.31 4.93 -5.05
C LYS A 199 27.25 4.14 -4.28
N GLY A 200 25.99 4.38 -4.61
CA GLY A 200 24.85 3.59 -4.12
C GLY A 200 24.74 2.25 -4.85
N HIS A 201 24.45 1.16 -4.13
CA HIS A 201 24.30 -0.18 -4.70
C HIS A 201 23.13 -0.96 -4.11
N MET A 202 22.54 -1.84 -4.92
CA MET A 202 21.44 -2.70 -4.51
C MET A 202 21.71 -4.15 -4.87
N PHE A 203 21.25 -5.05 -4.00
CA PHE A 203 21.35 -6.50 -4.14
C PHE A 203 19.99 -7.12 -3.90
N LEU A 204 19.66 -8.13 -4.68
CA LEU A 204 18.47 -8.96 -4.52
C LEU A 204 18.90 -10.41 -4.52
N CYS A 205 18.46 -11.17 -3.53
CA CYS A 205 18.54 -12.61 -3.53
C CYS A 205 17.14 -13.21 -3.41
N VAL A 206 16.84 -14.17 -4.27
CA VAL A 206 15.60 -14.95 -4.24
C VAL A 206 15.92 -16.43 -4.28
N SER A 207 15.25 -17.23 -3.46
CA SER A 207 15.34 -18.69 -3.50
C SER A 207 14.10 -19.28 -4.17
N PHE A 208 14.25 -20.35 -4.94
CA PHE A 208 13.19 -20.98 -5.71
C PHE A 208 13.51 -22.46 -5.96
N ASN A 209 12.54 -23.22 -6.49
CA ASN A 209 12.71 -24.62 -6.85
C ASN A 209 13.40 -24.77 -8.21
N GLU A 210 14.15 -25.86 -8.41
CA GLU A 210 14.87 -26.16 -9.65
C GLU A 210 13.94 -26.22 -10.87
N ALA A 211 12.66 -26.53 -10.67
CA ALA A 211 11.61 -26.43 -11.68
C ALA A 211 11.56 -25.06 -12.41
N HIS A 212 12.01 -23.98 -11.76
CA HIS A 212 12.06 -22.64 -12.35
C HIS A 212 13.44 -22.27 -12.95
N LEU A 213 14.45 -23.14 -12.88
CA LEU A 213 15.81 -22.87 -13.38
C LEU A 213 15.82 -22.53 -14.86
N ASN A 214 15.11 -23.28 -15.72
CA ASN A 214 15.06 -22.98 -17.14
C ASN A 214 14.46 -21.58 -17.40
N SER A 215 13.43 -21.18 -16.65
CA SER A 215 12.81 -19.86 -16.80
C SER A 215 13.77 -18.74 -16.37
N VAL A 216 14.50 -18.92 -15.27
CA VAL A 216 15.50 -17.96 -14.79
C VAL A 216 16.70 -17.90 -15.74
N ALA A 217 17.24 -19.05 -16.15
CA ALA A 217 18.35 -19.15 -17.10
C ALA A 217 18.01 -18.48 -18.43
N LYS A 218 16.81 -18.67 -18.95
CA LYS A 218 16.34 -18.00 -20.17
C LYS A 218 16.23 -16.48 -19.97
N ALA A 219 15.70 -16.01 -18.84
CA ALA A 219 15.66 -14.59 -18.52
C ALA A 219 17.06 -13.97 -18.39
N ILE A 220 18.05 -14.72 -17.90
CA ILE A 220 19.47 -14.33 -17.85
C ILE A 220 20.06 -14.30 -19.27
N ARG A 221 19.86 -15.34 -20.07
CA ARG A 221 20.37 -15.46 -21.45
C ARG A 221 19.93 -14.31 -22.34
N TYR A 222 18.69 -13.84 -22.18
CA TYR A 222 18.18 -12.70 -22.93
C TYR A 222 18.89 -11.37 -22.60
N GLN A 223 19.68 -11.31 -21.54
CA GLN A 223 20.50 -10.14 -21.18
C GLN A 223 21.85 -10.12 -21.89
N GLU A 224 22.19 -11.14 -22.68
CA GLU A 224 23.51 -11.33 -23.31
C GLU A 224 24.68 -11.15 -22.31
N PRO A 225 24.64 -11.77 -21.11
CA PRO A 225 25.65 -11.55 -20.10
C PRO A 225 26.94 -12.31 -20.43
N PHE A 226 28.07 -11.83 -19.90
CA PHE A 226 29.33 -12.56 -19.92
C PHE A 226 29.41 -13.50 -18.72
N ILE A 227 29.57 -14.80 -18.97
CA ILE A 227 29.72 -15.83 -17.93
C ILE A 227 31.20 -15.94 -17.57
N TYR A 228 31.58 -15.58 -16.35
CA TYR A 228 33.00 -15.57 -15.93
C TYR A 228 33.39 -16.77 -15.04
N ALA A 229 32.41 -17.47 -14.47
CA ALA A 229 32.65 -18.69 -13.70
C ALA A 229 31.42 -19.61 -13.77
N ASN A 230 31.65 -20.91 -13.92
CA ASN A 230 30.61 -21.93 -13.73
C ASN A 230 31.24 -23.30 -13.42
N ASN A 231 30.54 -24.15 -12.67
CA ASN A 231 30.94 -25.55 -12.39
C ASN A 231 29.74 -26.52 -12.50
N LEU A 232 28.80 -26.20 -13.41
CA LEU A 232 27.57 -26.96 -13.59
C LEU A 232 27.87 -28.38 -14.10
N SER A 233 27.18 -29.38 -13.56
CA SER A 233 27.41 -30.77 -13.96
C SER A 233 26.70 -31.12 -15.28
N PRO A 234 27.22 -32.09 -16.06
CA PRO A 234 26.56 -32.55 -17.29
C PRO A 234 25.12 -33.01 -17.06
N GLU A 235 24.82 -33.63 -15.93
CA GLU A 235 23.49 -34.10 -15.56
C GLU A 235 22.50 -32.93 -15.45
N LEU A 236 22.92 -31.86 -14.77
CA LEU A 236 22.11 -30.65 -14.62
C LEU A 236 21.88 -29.95 -15.97
N LEU A 237 22.91 -29.91 -16.83
CA LEU A 237 22.82 -29.29 -18.15
C LEU A 237 21.91 -30.08 -19.11
N ASN A 238 21.92 -31.42 -19.01
CA ASN A 238 21.04 -32.30 -19.79
C ASN A 238 19.57 -32.16 -19.35
N GLN A 239 19.33 -31.91 -18.06
CA GLN A 239 17.98 -31.67 -17.53
C GLN A 239 17.47 -30.26 -17.84
N HIS A 240 18.35 -29.26 -17.88
CA HIS A 240 17.99 -27.85 -18.05
C HIS A 240 18.57 -27.24 -19.33
N VAL A 241 17.88 -27.43 -20.45
CA VAL A 241 18.31 -26.96 -21.77
C VAL A 241 18.58 -25.46 -21.84
N GLU A 242 17.83 -24.60 -21.12
CA GLU A 242 18.08 -23.15 -21.16
C GLU A 242 19.32 -22.76 -20.34
N LEU A 243 19.69 -23.57 -19.35
CA LEU A 243 20.93 -23.42 -18.61
C LEU A 243 22.14 -23.82 -19.49
N SER A 244 22.02 -24.92 -20.23
CA SER A 244 23.00 -25.32 -21.26
C SER A 244 23.15 -24.25 -22.35
N ASN A 245 22.04 -23.72 -22.86
CA ASN A 245 22.05 -22.63 -23.83
C ASN A 245 22.69 -21.33 -23.31
N LEU A 246 22.55 -21.05 -22.01
CA LEU A 246 23.16 -19.88 -21.38
C LEU A 246 24.69 -20.00 -21.34
N ILE A 247 25.23 -21.14 -20.89
CA ILE A 247 26.69 -21.33 -20.78
C ILE A 247 27.38 -21.49 -22.14
N THR A 248 26.68 -22.06 -23.12
CA THR A 248 27.22 -22.25 -24.49
C THR A 248 27.09 -20.99 -25.34
N GLY A 249 26.42 -19.94 -24.85
CA GLY A 249 26.20 -18.70 -25.59
C GLY A 249 25.28 -18.87 -26.81
N ALA A 250 24.34 -19.80 -26.75
CA ALA A 250 23.43 -20.10 -27.86
C ALA A 250 22.68 -18.83 -28.30
N GLN A 251 22.78 -18.49 -29.59
CA GLN A 251 22.23 -17.23 -30.11
C GLN A 251 20.70 -17.19 -30.11
N ILE A 252 20.14 -16.03 -29.76
CA ILE A 252 18.70 -15.76 -29.90
C ILE A 252 18.45 -15.19 -31.30
N ARG A 253 17.84 -16.01 -32.16
CA ARG A 253 17.59 -15.68 -33.58
C ARG A 253 16.12 -15.43 -33.90
N VAL A 254 15.19 -15.96 -33.10
CA VAL A 254 13.75 -15.91 -33.36
C VAL A 254 13.06 -14.97 -32.38
N THR A 255 12.03 -14.27 -32.85
CA THR A 255 11.17 -13.43 -32.02
C THR A 255 10.27 -14.28 -31.10
N PRO A 256 9.89 -13.79 -29.91
CA PRO A 256 10.15 -12.45 -29.36
C PRO A 256 11.56 -12.31 -28.75
N PHE A 257 12.19 -11.15 -28.96
CA PHE A 257 13.47 -10.74 -28.33
C PHE A 257 13.29 -10.22 -26.89
N LEU A 258 12.24 -10.67 -26.22
CA LEU A 258 11.88 -10.33 -24.85
C LEU A 258 11.36 -11.59 -24.15
N GLU A 259 11.93 -11.91 -23.00
CA GLU A 259 11.50 -12.99 -22.12
C GLU A 259 10.75 -12.43 -20.90
N HIS A 260 9.74 -13.17 -20.42
CA HIS A 260 8.95 -12.82 -19.24
C HIS A 260 8.59 -14.09 -18.48
N ALA A 261 9.40 -14.41 -17.48
CA ALA A 261 9.16 -15.51 -16.55
C ALA A 261 8.37 -15.04 -15.33
N LYS A 262 7.52 -15.92 -14.80
CA LYS A 262 6.83 -15.73 -13.51
C LYS A 262 7.01 -16.98 -12.66
N PHE A 263 7.37 -16.79 -11.40
CA PHE A 263 7.55 -17.88 -10.46
C PHE A 263 7.38 -17.38 -9.02
N ALA A 264 7.28 -18.28 -8.06
CA ALA A 264 7.23 -17.94 -6.65
C ALA A 264 8.54 -18.34 -5.96
N THR A 265 8.92 -17.58 -4.93
CA THR A 265 10.04 -17.99 -4.07
C THR A 265 9.69 -19.20 -3.22
N LYS A 266 10.68 -19.96 -2.76
CA LYS A 266 10.47 -20.97 -1.71
C LYS A 266 9.91 -20.31 -0.45
N ALA A 267 8.91 -20.93 0.18
CA ALA A 267 8.35 -20.44 1.43
C ALA A 267 9.29 -20.81 2.60
N ALA A 268 9.78 -19.80 3.31
CA ALA A 268 10.45 -19.99 4.60
C ALA A 268 9.70 -19.17 5.65
N ALA A 269 9.21 -19.82 6.72
CA ALA A 269 8.48 -19.19 7.82
C ALA A 269 7.25 -18.34 7.44
N GLY A 270 6.56 -18.65 6.33
CA GLY A 270 5.18 -18.22 6.10
C GLY A 270 4.89 -17.19 4.99
N ALA A 271 5.87 -16.77 4.16
CA ALA A 271 5.55 -15.94 2.99
C ALA A 271 6.43 -16.26 1.78
N ALA A 272 5.84 -16.90 0.77
CA ALA A 272 6.36 -16.92 -0.59
C ALA A 272 6.07 -15.56 -1.27
N ALA A 273 6.97 -15.10 -2.13
CA ALA A 273 6.77 -13.89 -2.91
C ALA A 273 6.70 -14.21 -4.40
N ASN A 274 5.80 -13.53 -5.13
CA ASN A 274 5.74 -13.69 -6.58
C ASN A 274 6.84 -12.87 -7.24
N ILE A 275 7.58 -13.51 -8.12
CA ILE A 275 8.63 -12.91 -8.93
C ILE A 275 8.19 -12.86 -10.39
N GLN A 276 8.48 -11.74 -11.05
CA GLN A 276 8.43 -11.61 -12.50
C GLN A 276 9.81 -11.20 -12.99
N ALA A 277 10.45 -12.06 -13.77
CA ALA A 277 11.76 -11.80 -14.36
C ALA A 277 11.61 -11.47 -15.84
N PHE A 278 12.14 -10.32 -16.25
CA PHE A 278 12.15 -9.87 -17.62
C PHE A 278 13.58 -9.89 -18.16
N GLY A 279 13.77 -10.49 -19.32
CA GLY A 279 15.04 -10.46 -20.06
C GLY A 279 14.83 -9.75 -21.40
N LYS A 280 15.61 -8.71 -21.67
CA LYS A 280 15.53 -7.90 -22.89
C LYS A 280 16.82 -8.04 -23.70
N HIS A 281 16.71 -8.54 -24.93
CA HIS A 281 17.84 -8.73 -25.84
C HIS A 281 18.14 -7.46 -26.67
N THR A 282 19.37 -7.29 -27.17
CA THR A 282 19.81 -6.14 -28.02
C THR A 282 18.81 -5.88 -29.16
N LYS A 283 18.43 -6.95 -29.86
CA LYS A 283 17.52 -6.93 -31.03
C LYS A 283 16.07 -6.52 -30.71
N SER A 284 15.71 -6.35 -29.44
CA SER A 284 14.36 -5.89 -29.06
C SER A 284 14.12 -4.41 -29.37
N HIS A 285 15.20 -3.60 -29.44
CA HIS A 285 15.16 -2.14 -29.57
C HIS A 285 14.14 -1.45 -28.63
N SER A 286 13.84 -2.09 -27.50
CA SER A 286 12.76 -1.70 -26.61
C SER A 286 13.29 -0.94 -25.40
N ASP A 287 12.55 0.09 -24.99
CA ASP A 287 12.80 0.78 -23.73
C ASP A 287 12.33 -0.10 -22.56
N MET A 288 13.22 -0.39 -21.61
CA MET A 288 12.93 -1.27 -20.47
C MET A 288 11.74 -0.77 -19.64
N TYR A 289 11.59 0.54 -19.47
CA TYR A 289 10.55 1.10 -18.61
C TYR A 289 9.24 1.32 -19.39
N ALA A 290 9.30 2.08 -20.48
CA ALA A 290 8.14 2.54 -21.24
C ALA A 290 7.51 1.46 -22.12
N LYS A 291 8.32 0.55 -22.70
CA LYS A 291 7.86 -0.47 -23.67
C LYS A 291 7.82 -1.88 -23.08
N VAL A 292 8.69 -2.20 -22.13
CA VAL A 292 8.69 -3.50 -21.44
C VAL A 292 7.83 -3.41 -20.17
N LEU A 293 8.33 -2.82 -19.08
CA LEU A 293 7.67 -2.84 -17.77
C LEU A 293 6.27 -2.24 -17.80
N LYS A 294 6.12 -0.99 -18.24
CA LYS A 294 4.82 -0.28 -18.25
C LYS A 294 3.75 -1.02 -19.07
N LYS A 295 4.14 -1.62 -20.20
CA LYS A 295 3.19 -2.33 -21.08
C LYS A 295 2.89 -3.73 -20.58
N LYS A 296 3.91 -4.52 -20.23
CA LYS A 296 3.74 -5.91 -19.78
C LYS A 296 3.07 -5.98 -18.41
N LEU A 297 3.37 -5.03 -17.53
CA LEU A 297 2.69 -4.89 -16.26
C LEU A 297 1.41 -4.08 -16.35
N ALA A 298 1.07 -3.48 -17.50
CA ALA A 298 -0.17 -2.72 -17.70
C ALA A 298 -0.52 -1.83 -16.50
N ALA A 299 0.43 -0.99 -16.09
CA ALA A 299 0.33 -0.17 -14.89
C ALA A 299 1.20 1.09 -15.01
N THR A 300 0.83 2.12 -14.25
CA THR A 300 1.68 3.30 -14.07
C THR A 300 2.91 2.93 -13.27
N ILE A 301 4.08 3.43 -13.69
CA ILE A 301 5.35 3.15 -13.01
C ILE A 301 6.08 4.44 -12.64
N ARG A 302 6.77 4.40 -11.49
CA ARG A 302 7.78 5.40 -11.10
C ARG A 302 9.15 4.77 -11.12
N ILE A 303 10.14 5.50 -11.60
CA ILE A 303 11.48 4.95 -11.86
C ILE A 303 12.59 5.81 -11.23
N TRP A 304 13.58 5.11 -10.70
CA TRP A 304 14.87 5.64 -10.26
C TRP A 304 15.96 4.99 -11.11
N ALA A 305 16.55 5.76 -12.02
CA ALA A 305 17.60 5.31 -12.92
C ALA A 305 18.25 6.54 -13.57
N PRO A 306 19.58 6.55 -13.85
CA PRO A 306 20.20 7.61 -14.64
C PRO A 306 19.40 7.88 -15.92
N SER A 307 19.17 9.15 -16.25
CA SER A 307 18.33 9.52 -17.40
C SER A 307 18.88 10.69 -18.18
N ASP A 308 18.72 10.67 -19.51
CA ASP A 308 19.08 11.79 -20.37
C ASP A 308 17.94 12.85 -20.45
N THR A 309 18.24 14.01 -21.03
CA THR A 309 17.30 15.14 -21.19
C THR A 309 16.14 14.81 -22.14
N ARG A 310 16.35 13.86 -23.08
CA ARG A 310 15.36 13.41 -24.06
C ARG A 310 14.34 12.44 -23.43
N SER A 311 14.75 11.70 -22.40
CA SER A 311 13.97 10.69 -21.69
C SER A 311 13.10 11.36 -20.62
N LYS A 312 12.00 11.95 -21.08
CA LYS A 312 11.00 12.65 -20.26
C LYS A 312 10.04 11.66 -19.59
N SER A 313 9.39 12.11 -18.52
CA SER A 313 8.23 11.42 -17.95
C SER A 313 7.10 11.37 -18.99
N ILE A 314 6.40 10.23 -19.07
CA ILE A 314 5.24 10.02 -19.95
C ILE A 314 3.97 10.21 -19.11
N CYS A 315 3.38 11.39 -19.18
CA CYS A 315 2.19 11.75 -18.39
C CYS A 315 0.85 11.55 -19.10
N LYS A 316 0.85 11.15 -20.39
CA LYS A 316 -0.36 10.97 -21.21
C LYS A 316 -0.63 9.49 -21.49
N GLY A 317 -1.90 9.13 -21.69
CA GLY A 317 -2.38 7.76 -21.94
C GLY A 317 -2.82 7.01 -20.67
N GLN A 318 -3.32 5.78 -20.84
CA GLN A 318 -3.88 4.95 -19.75
C GLN A 318 -2.87 4.67 -18.62
N TYR A 319 -1.60 4.43 -18.96
CA TYR A 319 -0.53 4.15 -18.00
C TYR A 319 0.62 5.14 -18.18
N GLN A 320 1.03 5.74 -17.07
CA GLN A 320 2.05 6.79 -17.01
C GLN A 320 3.42 6.21 -16.64
N LEU A 321 4.50 6.90 -17.01
CA LEU A 321 5.87 6.62 -16.55
C LEU A 321 6.42 7.91 -15.96
N ARG A 322 6.89 7.88 -14.71
CA ARG A 322 7.45 9.05 -14.04
C ARG A 322 8.85 8.80 -13.53
N LYS A 323 9.72 9.76 -13.70
CA LYS A 323 11.00 9.81 -12.98
C LYS A 323 10.74 10.26 -11.54
N VAL A 324 11.32 9.57 -10.57
CA VAL A 324 11.40 10.03 -9.17
C VAL A 324 12.32 11.26 -9.12
N ALA A 325 11.97 12.28 -8.33
CA ALA A 325 12.80 13.49 -8.23
C ALA A 325 14.18 13.15 -7.66
N SER A 326 15.25 13.73 -8.22
CA SER A 326 16.63 13.61 -7.72
C SER A 326 17.11 15.00 -7.25
N PRO A 327 17.80 15.11 -6.10
CA PRO A 327 18.03 14.04 -5.13
C PRO A 327 16.74 13.62 -4.41
N MET A 328 16.71 12.40 -3.86
CA MET A 328 15.66 11.93 -2.95
C MET A 328 16.27 11.54 -1.62
N GLN A 329 15.46 11.46 -0.58
CA GLN A 329 15.84 10.67 0.60
C GLN A 329 15.52 9.23 0.28
N PHE A 330 16.34 8.25 0.65
CA PHE A 330 16.04 6.85 0.46
C PHE A 330 16.58 6.13 1.69
N ASP A 331 15.69 5.46 2.42
CA ASP A 331 16.05 4.77 3.65
C ASP A 331 16.81 5.68 4.65
N GLY A 332 16.38 6.93 4.78
CA GLY A 332 16.95 7.92 5.71
C GLY A 332 18.23 8.60 5.25
N VAL A 333 18.76 8.29 4.07
CA VAL A 333 19.95 8.92 3.49
C VAL A 333 19.58 9.72 2.24
N GLN A 334 20.16 10.90 2.05
CA GLN A 334 20.00 11.64 0.79
C GLN A 334 20.82 10.98 -0.31
N VAL A 335 20.15 10.61 -1.40
CA VAL A 335 20.75 9.94 -2.54
C VAL A 335 20.45 10.74 -3.80
N SER A 336 21.48 10.98 -4.61
CA SER A 336 21.30 11.51 -5.96
C SER A 336 21.39 10.38 -6.98
N ARG A 337 20.61 10.49 -8.04
CA ARG A 337 20.59 9.53 -9.14
C ARG A 337 21.95 9.40 -9.84
N GLU A 338 22.75 10.45 -9.78
CA GLU A 338 24.08 10.55 -10.38
C GLU A 338 25.14 9.79 -9.56
N THR A 339 24.89 9.58 -8.26
CA THR A 339 25.79 8.86 -7.34
C THR A 339 25.24 7.48 -6.97
N ASP A 340 24.15 7.03 -7.58
CA ASP A 340 23.51 5.75 -7.29
C ASP A 340 23.53 4.83 -8.51
N SER A 341 24.21 3.69 -8.38
CA SER A 341 24.25 2.63 -9.38
C SER A 341 23.02 1.72 -9.30
N ALA A 342 22.17 1.84 -8.27
CA ALA A 342 20.91 1.13 -8.24
C ALA A 342 19.92 1.71 -9.27
N ARG A 343 19.28 0.82 -10.04
CA ARG A 343 18.11 1.20 -10.85
C ARG A 343 16.91 0.38 -10.42
N TRP A 344 15.81 1.05 -10.18
CA TRP A 344 14.60 0.38 -9.75
C TRP A 344 13.34 1.09 -10.24
N ALA A 345 12.23 0.36 -10.24
CA ALA A 345 10.91 0.88 -10.55
C ALA A 345 9.88 0.38 -9.53
N VAL A 346 8.93 1.23 -9.17
CA VAL A 346 7.73 0.84 -8.42
C VAL A 346 6.52 0.91 -9.33
N VAL A 347 5.62 -0.05 -9.16
CA VAL A 347 4.46 -0.25 -10.04
C VAL A 347 3.18 0.04 -9.26
N ASP A 348 2.58 1.19 -9.55
CA ASP A 348 1.44 1.71 -8.80
C ASP A 348 0.22 0.80 -8.97
N GLY A 349 -0.46 0.51 -7.87
CA GLY A 349 -1.65 -0.37 -7.83
C GLY A 349 -1.36 -1.88 -7.97
N LYS A 350 -0.08 -2.30 -8.04
CA LYS A 350 0.29 -3.72 -8.15
C LYS A 350 1.19 -4.25 -7.04
N ASN A 351 1.60 -3.41 -6.09
CA ASN A 351 2.52 -3.81 -5.00
C ASN A 351 3.85 -4.41 -5.51
N ILE A 352 4.31 -3.99 -6.70
CA ILE A 352 5.52 -4.53 -7.33
C ILE A 352 6.67 -3.52 -7.25
N VAL A 353 7.85 -4.01 -6.87
CA VAL A 353 9.14 -3.33 -6.98
C VAL A 353 10.02 -4.12 -7.93
N CYS A 354 10.62 -3.46 -8.91
CA CYS A 354 11.53 -4.06 -9.89
C CYS A 354 12.94 -3.51 -9.71
N LEU A 355 13.93 -4.38 -9.57
CA LEU A 355 15.34 -4.04 -9.75
C LEU A 355 15.68 -4.17 -11.24
N THR A 356 16.34 -3.18 -11.83
CA THR A 356 16.64 -3.14 -13.26
C THR A 356 18.13 -2.94 -13.53
N THR A 357 18.59 -3.33 -14.72
CA THR A 357 19.98 -3.11 -15.14
C THR A 357 20.13 -1.95 -16.12
N ASN A 358 19.07 -1.55 -16.81
CA ASN A 358 19.10 -0.48 -17.80
C ASN A 358 18.92 0.91 -17.19
N ASP A 359 19.65 1.90 -17.72
CA ASP A 359 19.37 3.31 -17.49
C ASP A 359 18.08 3.72 -18.24
N TYR A 360 17.52 4.89 -17.92
CA TYR A 360 16.41 5.47 -18.69
C TYR A 360 16.94 6.50 -19.69
N LYS A 361 17.64 6.00 -20.71
CA LYS A 361 18.26 6.78 -21.79
C LYS A 361 17.84 6.24 -23.15
N THR A 362 17.89 7.08 -24.18
CA THR A 362 17.48 6.67 -25.55
C THR A 362 18.40 5.58 -26.11
N THR A 363 19.69 5.62 -25.79
CA THR A 363 20.71 4.65 -26.21
C THR A 363 20.49 3.26 -25.60
N GLU A 364 19.83 3.17 -24.44
CA GLU A 364 19.57 1.91 -23.72
C GLU A 364 18.55 1.00 -24.43
N LYS A 365 17.86 1.51 -25.46
CA LYS A 365 16.96 0.67 -26.28
C LYS A 365 17.71 -0.48 -26.95
N GLN A 366 18.97 -0.25 -27.33
CA GLN A 366 19.83 -1.25 -27.97
C GLN A 366 20.68 -2.03 -26.95
N ILE A 367 20.75 -1.59 -25.70
CA ILE A 367 21.51 -2.28 -24.66
C ILE A 367 20.61 -3.35 -24.02
N PRO A 368 20.97 -4.65 -24.06
CA PRO A 368 20.22 -5.69 -23.38
C PRO A 368 20.19 -5.46 -21.86
N GLY A 369 19.24 -6.09 -21.18
CA GLY A 369 19.13 -5.93 -19.74
C GLY A 369 17.91 -6.63 -19.17
N ALA A 370 17.70 -6.46 -17.86
CA ALA A 370 16.64 -7.13 -17.15
C ALA A 370 15.91 -6.24 -16.17
N ALA A 371 14.77 -6.79 -15.76
CA ALA A 371 14.06 -6.36 -14.58
C ALA A 371 13.65 -7.59 -13.76
N VAL A 372 14.02 -7.65 -12.49
CA VAL A 372 13.54 -8.65 -11.54
C VAL A 372 12.55 -7.96 -10.61
N CYS A 373 11.29 -8.31 -10.77
CA CYS A 373 10.16 -7.66 -10.10
C CYS A 373 9.61 -8.56 -8.99
N LEU A 374 9.60 -8.03 -7.77
CA LEU A 374 9.01 -8.64 -6.58
C LEU A 374 7.62 -8.04 -6.33
N GLU A 375 6.60 -8.89 -6.22
CA GLU A 375 5.28 -8.51 -5.71
C GLU A 375 5.22 -8.72 -4.19
N ASN A 376 5.29 -7.63 -3.45
CA ASN A 376 5.12 -7.64 -2.00
C ASN A 376 4.69 -6.25 -1.52
N ALA A 377 3.53 -6.17 -0.87
CA ALA A 377 2.98 -4.89 -0.42
C ALA A 377 3.87 -4.17 0.58
N ALA A 378 4.56 -4.88 1.47
CA ALA A 378 5.43 -4.26 2.45
C ALA A 378 6.74 -3.75 1.82
N VAL A 379 7.35 -4.51 0.91
CA VAL A 379 8.51 -4.03 0.14
C VAL A 379 8.12 -2.85 -0.77
N TYR A 380 6.96 -2.90 -1.41
CA TYR A 380 6.45 -1.76 -2.18
C TYR A 380 6.34 -0.49 -1.32
N ASN A 381 5.87 -0.61 -0.08
CA ASN A 381 5.71 0.52 0.83
C ASN A 381 7.04 1.17 1.21
N THR A 382 8.11 0.37 1.39
CA THR A 382 9.44 0.91 1.72
C THR A 382 10.04 1.71 0.56
N PHE A 383 9.64 1.42 -0.68
CA PHE A 383 10.06 2.14 -1.89
C PHE A 383 9.10 3.26 -2.32
N SER A 384 7.99 3.52 -1.60
CA SER A 384 6.92 4.40 -2.13
C SER A 384 6.44 5.52 -1.20
N THR A 385 6.75 5.49 0.11
CA THR A 385 5.98 6.29 1.09
C THR A 385 6.69 7.57 1.55
N ALA A 386 6.08 8.74 1.32
CA ALA A 386 6.46 10.03 1.94
C ALA A 386 5.40 10.51 2.97
N ALA A 387 4.14 10.17 2.74
CA ALA A 387 3.04 10.34 3.68
C ALA A 387 1.96 9.25 3.44
N PHE A 388 1.18 8.95 4.47
CA PHE A 388 0.00 8.09 4.33
C PHE A 388 -1.12 8.53 5.26
N LEU A 389 -2.35 8.23 4.87
CA LEU A 389 -3.58 8.49 5.59
C LEU A 389 -4.32 7.17 5.79
N VAL A 390 -4.75 6.91 7.02
CA VAL A 390 -5.58 5.78 7.38
C VAL A 390 -6.95 6.30 7.81
N TYR A 391 -8.01 5.67 7.33
CA TYR A 391 -9.38 5.86 7.79
C TYR A 391 -9.94 4.55 8.34
N LYS A 392 -10.41 4.60 9.58
CA LYS A 392 -11.17 3.53 10.22
C LYS A 392 -12.66 3.92 10.14
N PRO A 393 -13.49 3.20 9.38
CA PRO A 393 -14.92 3.47 9.34
C PRO A 393 -15.60 3.19 10.68
N PRO A 394 -16.78 3.79 10.95
CA PRO A 394 -17.64 3.40 12.07
C PRO A 394 -17.91 1.89 12.08
N ILE A 395 -17.94 1.29 13.28
CA ILE A 395 -18.28 -0.12 13.54
C ILE A 395 -17.21 -1.12 13.06
N LEU A 396 -16.43 -0.79 12.03
CA LEU A 396 -15.43 -1.68 11.44
C LEU A 396 -14.06 -1.54 12.11
N LEU A 397 -13.39 -2.67 12.33
CA LEU A 397 -11.97 -2.69 12.73
C LEU A 397 -11.01 -2.74 11.54
N ASN A 398 -11.51 -3.16 10.37
CA ASN A 398 -10.77 -3.06 9.12
C ASN A 398 -10.62 -1.59 8.72
N THR A 399 -9.37 -1.17 8.50
CA THR A 399 -9.10 0.21 8.08
C THR A 399 -8.78 0.28 6.59
N LYS A 400 -8.95 1.47 6.06
CA LYS A 400 -8.61 1.83 4.69
C LYS A 400 -7.38 2.72 4.74
N ILE A 401 -6.47 2.53 3.81
CA ILE A 401 -5.23 3.30 3.71
C ILE A 401 -5.11 3.92 2.33
N ILE A 402 -4.60 5.14 2.30
CA ILE A 402 -4.26 5.86 1.08
C ILE A 402 -2.89 6.52 1.28
N LYS A 403 -2.03 6.42 0.28
CA LYS A 403 -0.61 6.81 0.37
C LYS A 403 -0.32 7.96 -0.58
N SER A 404 0.75 8.70 -0.30
CA SER A 404 1.24 9.80 -1.13
C SER A 404 1.80 9.28 -2.45
N GLU A 405 0.91 9.00 -3.39
CA GLU A 405 1.19 8.49 -4.73
C GLU A 405 0.45 9.37 -5.75
N ARG A 406 0.73 9.26 -7.06
CA ARG A 406 -0.02 10.03 -8.07
C ARG A 406 -1.28 9.23 -8.46
N ASN A 407 -2.45 9.80 -8.17
CA ASN A 407 -3.79 9.15 -8.15
C ASN A 407 -3.99 8.17 -6.97
N PRO A 408 -3.85 8.66 -5.74
CA PRO A 408 -3.98 7.85 -4.53
C PRO A 408 -5.42 7.30 -4.43
N THR A 409 -5.55 6.02 -4.13
CA THR A 409 -6.87 5.36 -3.98
C THR A 409 -6.95 4.67 -2.62
N TRP A 410 -8.16 4.49 -2.12
CA TRP A 410 -8.39 3.76 -0.87
C TRP A 410 -8.09 2.27 -1.08
N GLY A 411 -7.04 1.77 -0.44
CA GLY A 411 -6.75 0.34 -0.29
C GLY A 411 -7.20 -0.18 1.07
N ASN A 412 -7.24 -1.50 1.24
CA ASN A 412 -7.36 -2.11 2.57
C ASN A 412 -6.00 -2.04 3.28
N SER A 413 -6.01 -1.78 4.58
CA SER A 413 -4.82 -1.98 5.41
C SER A 413 -4.48 -3.46 5.52
N GLY A 414 -3.20 -3.77 5.81
CA GLY A 414 -2.71 -5.15 5.90
C GLY A 414 -3.22 -5.94 7.11
N ALA A 415 -3.80 -5.25 8.11
CA ALA A 415 -4.40 -5.85 9.31
C ALA A 415 -5.54 -4.94 9.82
N THR A 416 -6.28 -5.41 10.83
CA THR A 416 -7.26 -4.58 11.56
C THR A 416 -6.58 -3.62 12.53
N ILE A 417 -7.26 -2.52 12.88
CA ILE A 417 -6.71 -1.48 13.77
C ILE A 417 -6.41 -1.97 15.19
N ASN A 418 -6.99 -3.08 15.63
CA ASN A 418 -6.78 -3.62 16.97
C ASN A 418 -5.66 -4.68 17.02
N GLN A 419 -4.99 -4.97 15.91
CA GLN A 419 -3.89 -5.94 15.87
C GLN A 419 -2.53 -5.25 16.06
N GLY A 420 -1.71 -5.83 16.93
CA GLY A 420 -0.37 -5.31 17.27
C GLY A 420 0.70 -5.55 16.19
N ALA A 421 0.45 -6.37 15.18
CA ALA A 421 1.39 -6.65 14.10
C ALA A 421 0.73 -6.48 12.73
N GLY A 422 1.52 -6.04 11.73
CA GLY A 422 1.07 -5.92 10.33
C GLY A 422 0.25 -4.67 9.97
N HIS A 423 -0.24 -3.90 10.95
CA HIS A 423 -0.92 -2.62 10.69
C HIS A 423 0.07 -1.47 10.53
N SER A 424 -0.13 -0.59 9.53
CA SER A 424 0.79 0.53 9.23
C SER A 424 1.00 1.49 10.40
N ILE A 425 -0.06 1.80 11.16
CA ILE A 425 0.04 2.63 12.38
C ILE A 425 0.96 2.00 13.42
N THR A 426 0.83 0.70 13.67
CA THR A 426 1.65 0.01 14.66
C THR A 426 3.11 -0.05 14.24
N ALA A 427 3.37 -0.24 12.94
CA ALA A 427 4.72 -0.17 12.39
C ALA A 427 5.34 1.23 12.55
N THR A 428 4.58 2.30 12.25
CA THR A 428 5.07 3.68 12.42
C THR A 428 5.31 4.04 13.88
N MET A 429 4.45 3.57 14.80
CA MET A 429 4.55 3.85 16.23
C MET A 429 5.44 2.85 16.99
N ALA A 430 6.17 1.96 16.32
CA ALA A 430 6.98 0.93 16.98
C ALA A 430 8.01 1.52 17.97
N SER A 431 8.71 2.58 17.58
CA SER A 431 9.67 3.30 18.45
C SER A 431 9.02 4.19 19.51
N PHE A 432 7.69 4.36 19.48
CA PHE A 432 6.93 5.08 20.50
C PHE A 432 6.44 4.15 21.62
N ILE A 433 6.09 2.91 21.26
CA ILE A 433 5.61 1.87 22.19
C ILE A 433 6.74 1.11 22.88
N VAL A 434 7.94 1.08 22.28
CA VAL A 434 9.16 0.49 22.86
C VAL A 434 10.23 1.56 22.92
N ASN A 435 10.98 1.63 24.02
CA ASN A 435 12.05 2.60 24.19
C ASN A 435 13.15 2.38 23.14
N ASN A 436 13.35 3.36 22.26
CA ASN A 436 14.43 3.38 21.28
C ASN A 436 15.31 4.60 21.55
N GLY A 437 16.53 4.38 22.02
CA GLY A 437 17.44 5.47 22.41
C GLY A 437 17.73 6.49 21.30
N ASN A 438 17.60 6.07 20.03
CA ASN A 438 17.86 6.90 18.87
C ASN A 438 16.69 7.81 18.47
N ILE A 439 15.47 7.49 18.90
CA ILE A 439 14.26 8.23 18.53
C ILE A 439 13.78 9.03 19.73
N LYS A 440 13.72 10.35 19.57
CA LYS A 440 13.08 11.26 20.51
C LYS A 440 11.62 11.45 20.13
N VAL A 441 10.81 11.69 21.13
CA VAL A 441 9.36 11.65 21.09
C VAL A 441 8.83 12.91 21.77
N LEU A 442 7.81 13.50 21.17
CA LEU A 442 6.89 14.43 21.82
C LEU A 442 5.47 14.00 21.43
N ALA A 443 4.64 13.68 22.41
CA ALA A 443 3.28 13.23 22.20
C ALA A 443 2.28 14.10 22.96
N TYR A 444 1.18 14.38 22.28
CA TYR A 444 0.15 15.29 22.75
C TYR A 444 -1.24 14.75 22.50
N ASN A 445 -2.15 14.91 23.47
CA ASN A 445 -3.53 14.44 23.40
C ASN A 445 -4.33 15.10 24.53
N ASP A 446 -5.54 15.56 24.25
CA ASP A 446 -6.50 16.08 25.23
C ASP A 446 -7.10 15.00 26.16
N ASP A 447 -7.16 13.76 25.69
CA ASP A 447 -7.62 12.58 26.45
C ASP A 447 -6.61 11.43 26.26
N PRO A 448 -5.41 11.49 26.86
CA PRO A 448 -4.40 10.45 26.73
C PRO A 448 -4.80 9.17 27.51
N PRO A 449 -4.34 7.98 27.07
CA PRO A 449 -4.63 6.74 27.80
C PRO A 449 -4.02 6.74 29.20
N ASN A 450 -4.69 6.06 30.14
CA ASN A 450 -4.26 5.87 31.53
C ASN A 450 -4.11 7.16 32.36
N LEU A 451 -4.64 8.28 31.87
CA LEU A 451 -4.73 9.54 32.59
C LEU A 451 -6.18 10.03 32.56
N THR A 452 -6.57 10.84 33.55
CA THR A 452 -7.83 11.59 33.47
C THR A 452 -7.72 12.65 32.37
N PRO A 453 -8.83 13.04 31.71
CA PRO A 453 -8.80 14.14 30.75
C PRO A 453 -8.17 15.38 31.38
N MET A 454 -7.05 15.86 30.83
CA MET A 454 -6.22 16.90 31.47
C MET A 454 -6.35 18.27 30.80
N ASN A 455 -6.93 18.36 29.60
CA ASN A 455 -7.08 19.62 28.88
C ASN A 455 -8.38 19.65 28.07
N GLU A 456 -9.41 20.27 28.63
CA GLU A 456 -10.70 20.47 27.97
C GLU A 456 -10.69 21.58 26.91
N LYS A 457 -9.59 22.36 26.83
CA LYS A 457 -9.51 23.48 25.89
C LYS A 457 -9.16 23.02 24.49
N SER A 458 -8.28 22.04 24.33
CA SER A 458 -7.84 21.56 23.02
C SER A 458 -8.47 20.22 22.62
N LYS A 459 -8.50 19.95 21.32
CA LYS A 459 -8.90 18.65 20.74
C LYS A 459 -7.76 17.99 19.94
N ALA A 460 -6.55 18.54 20.06
CA ALA A 460 -5.39 18.16 19.26
C ALA A 460 -4.74 16.88 19.79
N LYS A 461 -4.47 15.94 18.88
CA LYS A 461 -3.85 14.66 19.21
C LYS A 461 -2.80 14.27 18.18
N GLY A 462 -1.65 13.80 18.64
CA GLY A 462 -0.57 13.38 17.76
C GLY A 462 0.74 13.05 18.46
N VAL A 463 1.71 12.62 17.66
CA VAL A 463 3.05 12.23 18.07
C VAL A 463 4.04 12.79 17.06
N LEU A 464 5.11 13.39 17.55
CA LEU A 464 6.29 13.78 16.79
C LEU A 464 7.41 12.83 17.15
N LEU A 465 7.94 12.13 16.15
CA LEU A 465 9.09 11.25 16.26
C LEU A 465 10.28 11.92 15.58
N ILE A 466 11.42 12.00 16.24
CA ILE A 466 12.61 12.69 15.76
C ILE A 466 13.78 11.72 15.89
N ASP A 467 14.43 11.39 14.78
CA ASP A 467 15.67 10.63 14.81
C ASP A 467 16.81 11.56 15.23
N HIS A 468 17.39 11.35 16.41
CA HIS A 468 18.50 12.19 16.88
C HIS A 468 19.88 11.73 16.36
N THR A 469 19.91 10.69 15.53
CA THR A 469 21.12 10.33 14.78
C THR A 469 21.31 11.30 13.61
N ARG A 470 22.48 11.38 12.97
CA ARG A 470 22.84 12.39 11.95
C ARG A 470 22.04 12.31 10.62
N ASN A 471 20.76 11.92 10.63
CA ASN A 471 19.96 11.57 9.44
C ASN A 471 18.84 12.57 9.07
N ASP A 472 18.78 13.78 9.67
CA ASP A 472 17.81 14.85 9.34
C ASP A 472 16.37 14.32 9.18
N ALA A 473 15.90 13.48 10.11
CA ALA A 473 14.69 12.68 9.92
C ALA A 473 13.70 12.84 11.06
N ALA A 474 12.47 13.23 10.72
CA ALA A 474 11.36 13.30 11.66
C ALA A 474 10.07 12.77 11.03
N ALA A 475 9.10 12.39 11.86
CA ALA A 475 7.76 12.02 11.44
C ALA A 475 6.72 12.69 12.34
N TRP A 476 5.69 13.27 11.72
CA TRP A 476 4.55 13.85 12.43
C TRP A 476 3.31 13.01 12.18
N PHE A 477 2.82 12.41 13.25
CA PHE A 477 1.64 11.56 13.28
C PHE A 477 0.49 12.29 13.95
N VAL A 478 -0.64 12.44 13.27
CA VAL A 478 -1.85 13.14 13.76
C VAL A 478 -3.02 12.17 13.75
N HIS A 479 -3.84 12.19 14.81
CA HIS A 479 -5.01 11.32 14.89
C HIS A 479 -6.21 11.98 15.57
N THR A 480 -7.33 11.27 15.60
CA THR A 480 -8.62 11.73 16.16
C THR A 480 -9.11 10.91 17.35
N VAL A 481 -8.37 9.88 17.72
CA VAL A 481 -8.78 8.86 18.71
C VAL A 481 -8.46 9.30 20.14
N PRO A 482 -9.44 9.46 21.03
CA PRO A 482 -9.20 9.62 22.47
C PRO A 482 -8.70 8.31 23.10
N LYS A 483 -8.00 8.40 24.23
CA LYS A 483 -7.39 7.27 24.97
C LYS A 483 -6.43 6.43 24.13
N PHE A 484 -5.77 7.07 23.16
CA PHE A 484 -4.80 6.49 22.24
C PHE A 484 -3.62 7.46 22.08
N LEU A 485 -2.35 7.08 22.11
CA LEU A 485 -1.67 5.79 22.28
C LEU A 485 -0.77 5.86 23.53
N ALA A 486 -0.56 4.77 24.25
CA ALA A 486 0.28 4.77 25.45
C ALA A 486 1.77 4.83 25.09
N HIS A 487 2.51 5.80 25.64
CA HIS A 487 3.96 5.89 25.51
C HIS A 487 4.63 4.78 26.35
N LEU A 488 5.57 4.04 25.76
CA LEU A 488 6.23 2.89 26.40
C LEU A 488 5.27 1.82 26.94
N GLY A 489 4.09 1.70 26.33
CA GLY A 489 3.07 0.72 26.66
C GLY A 489 2.70 -0.15 25.45
N PRO A 490 2.02 -1.29 25.68
CA PRO A 490 1.57 -2.13 24.57
C PRO A 490 0.61 -1.36 23.66
N TYR A 491 0.66 -1.66 22.36
CA TYR A 491 -0.33 -1.15 21.43
C TYR A 491 -1.73 -1.63 21.81
N SER A 492 -2.66 -0.69 22.01
CA SER A 492 -4.05 -0.99 22.38
C SER A 492 -5.03 -0.08 21.65
N TRP A 493 -6.10 -0.67 21.13
CA TRP A 493 -7.20 0.05 20.50
C TRP A 493 -8.33 0.31 21.52
N PRO A 494 -8.80 1.56 21.70
CA PRO A 494 -9.92 1.84 22.60
C PRO A 494 -11.23 1.26 22.08
N ALA A 495 -11.78 0.24 22.76
CA ALA A 495 -12.99 -0.44 22.33
C ALA A 495 -14.19 0.51 22.15
N ALA A 496 -14.30 1.53 23.01
CA ALA A 496 -15.34 2.57 22.95
C ALA A 496 -15.31 3.43 21.67
N GLU A 497 -14.18 3.45 20.97
CA GLU A 497 -14.00 4.18 19.71
C GLU A 497 -14.24 3.29 18.48
N THR A 498 -14.57 2.01 18.69
CA THR A 498 -14.94 1.09 17.60
C THR A 498 -16.19 1.54 16.83
N PRO A 499 -17.26 2.03 17.47
CA PRO A 499 -18.46 2.49 16.78
C PRO A 499 -18.27 3.77 15.97
N LYS A 500 -17.15 4.49 16.12
CA LYS A 500 -16.93 5.80 15.49
C LYS A 500 -15.92 5.73 14.35
N GLY A 501 -16.10 6.63 13.38
CA GLY A 501 -15.13 6.87 12.32
C GLY A 501 -13.90 7.60 12.86
N HIS A 502 -12.70 7.19 12.45
CA HIS A 502 -11.45 7.83 12.85
C HIS A 502 -10.46 7.90 11.70
N MET A 503 -9.56 8.87 11.81
CA MET A 503 -8.56 9.13 10.78
C MET A 503 -7.21 9.42 11.41
N PHE A 504 -6.16 9.01 10.69
CA PHE A 504 -4.76 9.09 11.09
C PHE A 504 -3.94 9.55 9.90
N LEU A 505 -3.14 10.58 10.08
CA LEU A 505 -2.22 11.10 9.07
C LEU A 505 -0.80 10.92 9.57
N CYS A 506 0.07 10.36 8.73
CA CYS A 506 1.50 10.31 8.98
C CYS A 506 2.23 11.09 7.89
N LEU A 507 3.07 12.04 8.31
CA LEU A 507 3.91 12.85 7.45
C LEU A 507 5.39 12.58 7.77
N SER A 508 6.18 12.26 6.75
CA SER A 508 7.64 12.25 6.87
C SER A 508 8.19 13.67 6.70
N LEU A 509 9.15 14.08 7.52
CA LEU A 509 9.66 15.45 7.63
C LEU A 509 11.20 15.46 7.70
N ASN A 510 11.80 16.55 7.25
CA ASN A 510 13.17 16.92 7.62
C ASN A 510 13.13 17.67 8.95
N GLU A 511 14.21 17.64 9.73
CA GLU A 511 14.34 18.35 10.99
C GLU A 511 14.25 19.87 10.80
N ALA A 512 14.65 20.38 9.63
CA ALA A 512 14.48 21.78 9.25
C ALA A 512 13.03 22.29 9.37
N HIS A 513 12.02 21.41 9.26
CA HIS A 513 10.60 21.78 9.40
C HIS A 513 10.07 21.66 10.84
N LEU A 514 10.89 21.23 11.81
CA LEU A 514 10.43 21.00 13.19
C LEU A 514 9.93 22.26 13.87
N ASN A 515 10.59 23.40 13.70
CA ASN A 515 10.11 24.66 14.28
C ASN A 515 8.74 25.08 13.70
N LEU A 516 8.52 24.88 12.40
CA LEU A 516 7.24 25.18 11.76
C LEU A 516 6.11 24.30 12.32
N VAL A 517 6.37 22.99 12.44
CA VAL A 517 5.41 22.02 12.97
C VAL A 517 5.16 22.28 14.46
N ALA A 518 6.21 22.48 15.26
CA ALA A 518 6.11 22.75 16.69
C ALA A 518 5.30 24.01 16.98
N LYS A 519 5.53 25.09 16.21
CA LYS A 519 4.74 26.32 16.31
C LYS A 519 3.28 26.10 15.93
N ALA A 520 3.01 25.37 14.85
CA ALA A 520 1.64 25.03 14.45
C ALA A 520 0.92 24.18 15.51
N ILE A 521 1.63 23.28 16.20
CA ILE A 521 1.11 22.48 17.32
C ILE A 521 0.86 23.38 18.54
N ARG A 522 1.81 24.24 18.92
CA ARG A 522 1.72 25.15 20.07
C ARG A 522 0.49 26.05 20.02
N TYR A 523 0.13 26.54 18.83
CA TYR A 523 -1.07 27.35 18.62
C TYR A 523 -2.38 26.60 18.86
N GLN A 524 -2.34 25.27 18.95
CA GLN A 524 -3.51 24.43 19.27
C GLN A 524 -3.70 24.23 20.78
N GLU A 525 -2.82 24.81 21.61
CA GLU A 525 -2.83 24.66 23.08
C GLU A 525 -2.96 23.19 23.54
N PRO A 526 -2.18 22.25 22.99
CA PRO A 526 -2.35 20.83 23.29
C PRO A 526 -1.80 20.48 24.66
N PHE A 527 -2.27 19.37 25.23
CA PHE A 527 -1.64 18.77 26.40
C PHE A 527 -0.54 17.81 25.99
N ILE A 528 0.69 18.06 26.43
CA ILE A 528 1.84 17.17 26.20
C ILE A 528 1.86 16.12 27.31
N TYR A 529 1.62 14.85 26.97
CA TYR A 529 1.54 13.76 27.96
C TYR A 529 2.80 12.88 27.99
N ALA A 530 3.66 12.97 26.97
CA ALA A 530 4.96 12.31 26.97
C ALA A 530 5.95 13.13 26.13
N ASN A 531 7.18 13.29 26.63
CA ASN A 531 8.28 13.82 25.84
C ASN A 531 9.63 13.33 26.40
N ASN A 532 10.63 13.16 25.54
CA ASN A 532 12.01 12.85 25.93
C ASN A 532 13.03 13.60 25.05
N LEU A 533 12.67 14.80 24.60
CA LEU A 533 13.51 15.63 23.75
C LEU A 533 14.81 16.01 24.48
N SER A 534 15.93 15.98 23.78
CA SER A 534 17.23 16.28 24.40
C SER A 534 17.48 17.79 24.48
N PRO A 535 18.28 18.28 25.45
CA PRO A 535 18.62 19.70 25.56
C PRO A 535 19.23 20.28 24.27
N GLU A 536 20.05 19.49 23.57
CA GLU A 536 20.69 19.90 22.31
C GLU A 536 19.65 20.20 21.24
N LEU A 537 18.65 19.33 21.10
CA LEU A 537 17.56 19.49 20.14
C LEU A 537 16.68 20.71 20.49
N LEU A 538 16.44 20.94 21.77
CA LEU A 538 15.65 22.10 22.24
C LEU A 538 16.39 23.42 22.02
N ASN A 539 17.72 23.43 22.16
CA ASN A 539 18.56 24.59 21.86
C ASN A 539 18.60 24.91 20.36
N GLN A 540 18.54 23.89 19.50
CA GLN A 540 18.49 24.06 18.04
C GLN A 540 17.10 24.47 17.54
N HIS A 541 16.04 24.05 18.24
CA HIS A 541 14.65 24.27 17.84
C HIS A 541 13.85 25.00 18.92
N VAL A 542 13.96 26.33 18.92
CA VAL A 542 13.29 27.20 19.89
C VAL A 542 11.77 26.99 19.98
N GLU A 543 11.08 26.66 18.89
CA GLU A 543 9.63 26.43 18.93
C GLU A 543 9.27 25.07 19.55
N LEU A 544 10.16 24.07 19.50
CA LEU A 544 10.00 22.83 20.27
C LEU A 544 10.15 23.12 21.77
N SER A 545 11.15 23.92 22.15
CA SER A 545 11.33 24.39 23.54
C SER A 545 10.11 25.14 24.04
N ASN A 546 9.61 26.10 23.26
CA ASN A 546 8.40 26.86 23.59
C ASN A 546 7.15 25.97 23.72
N LEU A 547 7.05 24.92 22.90
CA LEU A 547 5.93 23.98 22.96
C LEU A 547 5.95 23.16 24.26
N ILE A 548 7.09 22.58 24.64
CA ILE A 548 7.17 21.74 25.85
C ILE A 548 7.11 22.55 27.15
N THR A 549 7.60 23.79 27.13
CA THR A 549 7.57 24.69 28.31
C THR A 549 6.21 25.39 28.47
N GLY A 550 5.31 25.27 27.49
CA GLY A 550 4.00 25.94 27.52
C GLY A 550 4.09 27.45 27.36
N ALA A 551 5.09 27.96 26.63
CA ALA A 551 5.31 29.40 26.44
C ALA A 551 4.06 30.08 25.86
N GLN A 552 3.50 31.04 26.60
CA GLN A 552 2.23 31.66 26.25
C GLN A 552 2.29 32.48 24.96
N ILE A 553 1.23 32.41 24.16
CA ILE A 553 1.03 33.27 23.00
C ILE A 553 0.29 34.53 23.46
N ARG A 554 1.03 35.64 23.54
CA ARG A 554 0.51 36.94 24.02
C ARG A 554 0.30 37.96 22.91
N VAL A 555 1.03 37.86 21.81
CA VAL A 555 1.02 38.84 20.71
C VAL A 555 0.33 38.25 19.49
N THR A 556 -0.41 39.09 18.77
CA THR A 556 -1.06 38.73 17.49
C THR A 556 -0.03 38.50 16.38
N PRO A 557 -0.32 37.66 15.38
CA PRO A 557 -1.61 37.00 15.12
C PRO A 557 -1.82 35.73 15.96
N PHE A 558 -3.05 35.49 16.44
CA PHE A 558 -3.44 34.25 17.17
C PHE A 558 -3.73 33.07 16.23
N LEU A 559 -3.16 33.10 15.03
CA LEU A 559 -3.29 32.11 13.99
C LEU A 559 -1.90 31.83 13.41
N GLU A 560 -1.54 30.55 13.32
CA GLU A 560 -0.31 30.10 12.68
C GLU A 560 -0.64 29.42 11.35
N HIS A 561 0.21 29.63 10.35
CA HIS A 561 0.08 29.01 9.03
C HIS A 561 1.48 28.74 8.48
N ALA A 562 1.91 27.49 8.63
CA ALA A 562 3.15 27.00 8.07
C ALA A 562 2.90 26.30 6.73
N LYS A 563 3.82 26.49 5.78
CA LYS A 563 3.86 25.73 4.53
C LYS A 563 5.21 25.03 4.43
N PHE A 564 5.19 23.74 4.13
CA PHE A 564 6.40 22.95 3.95
C PHE A 564 6.11 21.72 3.09
N ALA A 565 7.16 21.06 2.61
CA ALA A 565 7.04 19.82 1.88
C ALA A 565 7.48 18.63 2.75
N THR A 566 6.81 17.49 2.61
CA THR A 566 7.22 16.25 3.30
C THR A 566 8.57 15.75 2.78
N LYS A 567 9.35 15.09 3.65
CA LYS A 567 10.57 14.36 3.27
C LYS A 567 10.21 13.19 2.36
N ALA A 568 10.61 13.29 1.09
CA ALA A 568 10.28 12.28 0.08
C ALA A 568 11.31 11.14 0.06
N ALA A 569 10.88 9.93 0.42
CA ALA A 569 11.73 8.74 0.42
C ALA A 569 11.88 8.05 -0.97
N ALA A 570 11.03 8.40 -1.94
CA ALA A 570 10.99 7.87 -3.33
C ALA A 570 9.74 8.33 -4.14
N GLY A 571 9.04 9.37 -3.67
CA GLY A 571 7.76 9.85 -4.21
C GLY A 571 7.76 11.36 -4.48
N ALA A 572 6.63 11.90 -4.95
CA ALA A 572 6.43 13.35 -4.96
C ALA A 572 6.26 13.80 -3.50
N ALA A 573 7.10 14.75 -3.06
CA ALA A 573 6.87 15.41 -1.78
C ALA A 573 5.44 15.96 -1.75
N ALA A 574 4.70 15.69 -0.68
CA ALA A 574 3.40 16.31 -0.47
C ALA A 574 3.62 17.72 0.05
N ASN A 575 2.98 18.69 -0.59
CA ASN A 575 2.95 20.06 -0.07
C ASN A 575 1.94 20.08 1.08
N ILE A 576 2.38 20.55 2.24
CA ILE A 576 1.61 20.61 3.46
C ILE A 576 1.40 22.07 3.84
N GLN A 577 0.17 22.40 4.20
CA GLN A 577 -0.16 23.66 4.88
C GLN A 577 -0.72 23.31 6.26
N ALA A 578 0.05 23.62 7.31
CA ALA A 578 -0.33 23.37 8.68
C ALA A 578 -0.84 24.66 9.33
N PHE A 579 -2.06 24.60 9.87
CA PHE A 579 -2.75 25.69 10.52
C PHE A 579 -2.89 25.41 12.01
N GLY A 580 -2.55 26.40 12.82
CA GLY A 580 -2.81 26.43 14.26
C GLY A 580 -3.75 27.57 14.61
N LYS A 581 -4.82 27.29 15.34
CA LYS A 581 -5.79 28.27 15.81
C LYS A 581 -5.78 28.30 17.34
N HIS A 582 -5.46 29.45 17.92
CA HIS A 582 -5.43 29.66 19.37
C HIS A 582 -6.80 30.13 19.90
N THR A 583 -7.11 29.88 21.18
CA THR A 583 -8.38 30.28 21.86
C THR A 583 -8.70 31.76 21.64
N LYS A 584 -7.68 32.62 21.76
CA LYS A 584 -7.78 34.09 21.63
C LYS A 584 -8.11 34.58 20.21
N SER A 585 -8.05 33.71 19.20
CA SER A 585 -8.39 34.09 17.82
C SER A 585 -9.88 34.36 17.61
N HIS A 586 -10.75 33.76 18.44
CA HIS A 586 -12.21 33.79 18.31
C HIS A 586 -12.71 33.51 16.89
N SER A 587 -11.95 32.72 16.13
CA SER A 587 -12.13 32.53 14.70
C SER A 587 -12.75 31.17 14.38
N ASP A 588 -13.62 31.15 13.37
CA ASP A 588 -14.15 29.89 12.83
C ASP A 588 -13.09 29.24 11.94
N MET A 589 -12.76 27.97 12.20
CA MET A 589 -11.72 27.25 11.48
C MET A 589 -12.02 27.17 9.97
N TYR A 590 -13.27 26.94 9.59
CA TYR A 590 -13.62 26.75 8.19
C TYR A 590 -13.90 28.08 7.50
N ALA A 591 -14.80 28.89 8.04
CA ALA A 591 -15.31 30.10 7.43
C ALA A 591 -14.33 31.29 7.48
N LYS A 592 -13.52 31.41 8.55
CA LYS A 592 -12.60 32.55 8.72
C LYS A 592 -11.13 32.18 8.52
N VAL A 593 -10.71 30.98 8.89
CA VAL A 593 -9.31 30.55 8.72
C VAL A 593 -9.12 29.92 7.34
N LEU A 594 -9.62 28.70 7.10
CA LEU A 594 -9.37 27.96 5.86
C LEU A 594 -9.90 28.69 4.62
N LYS A 595 -11.17 29.12 4.61
CA LYS A 595 -11.79 29.75 3.43
C LYS A 595 -11.06 31.01 2.98
N ASN A 596 -10.64 31.84 3.93
CA ASN A 596 -9.98 33.11 3.63
C ASN A 596 -8.49 32.92 3.31
N LYS A 597 -7.78 32.06 4.07
CA LYS A 597 -6.35 31.80 3.82
C LYS A 597 -6.12 31.01 2.54
N LEU A 598 -7.02 30.09 2.20
CA LEU A 598 -6.95 29.31 0.98
C LEU A 598 -7.68 29.97 -0.18
N ALA A 599 -8.45 31.04 0.04
CA ALA A 599 -9.14 31.82 -0.98
C ALA A 599 -9.84 30.92 -2.03
N ALA A 600 -10.75 30.08 -1.56
CA ALA A 600 -11.44 29.08 -2.37
C ALA A 600 -12.75 28.64 -1.73
N ASN A 601 -13.64 28.05 -2.53
CA ASN A 601 -14.84 27.39 -2.01
C ASN A 601 -14.44 26.16 -1.20
N ILE A 602 -15.16 25.91 -0.10
CA ILE A 602 -14.88 24.79 0.80
C ILE A 602 -16.14 23.94 1.01
N ARG A 603 -15.99 22.62 0.88
CA ARG A 603 -16.97 21.64 1.37
C ARG A 603 -16.47 21.02 2.68
N ILE A 604 -17.33 20.90 3.67
CA ILE A 604 -16.93 20.44 5.02
C ILE A 604 -17.66 19.16 5.45
N TRP A 605 -16.91 18.26 6.05
CA TRP A 605 -17.38 17.08 6.78
C TRP A 605 -16.98 17.23 8.25
N ALA A 606 -17.90 17.70 9.07
CA ALA A 606 -17.73 17.81 10.51
C ALA A 606 -19.11 17.84 11.18
N PRO A 607 -19.24 17.42 12.45
CA PRO A 607 -20.44 17.67 13.23
C PRO A 607 -20.78 19.16 13.22
N SER A 608 -22.05 19.50 13.00
CA SER A 608 -22.52 20.89 12.93
C SER A 608 -23.78 21.12 13.74
N ASP A 609 -23.93 22.30 14.31
CA ASP A 609 -25.20 22.72 14.93
C ASP A 609 -26.15 23.36 13.89
N THR A 610 -27.38 23.66 14.31
CA THR A 610 -28.41 24.29 13.47
C THR A 610 -28.11 25.75 13.12
N ARG A 611 -27.26 26.42 13.91
CA ARG A 611 -26.88 27.85 13.72
C ARG A 611 -25.76 27.99 12.69
N SER A 612 -24.90 26.99 12.56
CA SER A 612 -23.83 26.89 11.58
C SER A 612 -24.37 26.50 10.20
N LYS A 613 -24.87 27.50 9.47
CA LYS A 613 -25.42 27.37 8.11
C LYS A 613 -24.33 27.43 7.04
N SER A 614 -24.57 26.77 5.90
CA SER A 614 -23.76 26.95 4.70
C SER A 614 -23.75 28.44 4.28
N ILE A 615 -22.60 28.92 3.81
CA ILE A 615 -22.40 30.29 3.31
C ILE A 615 -22.41 30.21 1.78
N CYS A 616 -23.53 30.58 1.16
CA CYS A 616 -23.72 30.48 -0.30
C CYS A 616 -23.55 31.83 -1.03
N LYS A 617 -23.31 32.92 -0.31
CA LYS A 617 -23.14 34.28 -0.85
C LYS A 617 -21.72 34.81 -0.60
N GLY A 618 -21.23 35.68 -1.49
CA GLY A 618 -19.87 36.24 -1.47
C GLY A 618 -18.90 35.51 -2.43
N GLN A 619 -17.65 35.98 -2.48
CA GLN A 619 -16.64 35.49 -3.44
C GLN A 619 -16.32 34.00 -3.29
N TYR A 620 -16.30 33.48 -2.05
CA TYR A 620 -16.04 32.07 -1.76
C TYR A 620 -17.13 31.47 -0.87
N GLN A 621 -17.64 30.31 -1.29
CA GLN A 621 -18.71 29.57 -0.64
C GLN A 621 -18.19 28.56 0.39
N LEU A 622 -19.01 28.29 1.41
CA LEU A 622 -18.76 27.23 2.40
C LEU A 622 -20.01 26.35 2.48
N ARG A 623 -19.89 25.06 2.15
CA ARG A 623 -21.03 24.14 2.10
C ARG A 623 -20.80 22.92 2.98
N LYS A 624 -21.81 22.53 3.75
CA LYS A 624 -21.81 21.24 4.47
C LYS A 624 -22.01 20.11 3.47
N ILE A 625 -21.19 19.07 3.54
CA ILE A 625 -21.37 17.85 2.75
C ILE A 625 -22.59 17.10 3.28
N ALA A 626 -23.50 16.68 2.40
CA ALA A 626 -24.70 15.94 2.78
C ALA A 626 -24.35 14.64 3.53
N SER A 627 -25.15 14.31 4.55
CA SER A 627 -24.94 13.14 5.40
C SER A 627 -26.20 12.29 5.45
N PRO A 628 -26.11 10.95 5.33
CA PRO A 628 -24.89 10.14 5.25
C PRO A 628 -24.25 10.09 3.85
N MET A 629 -22.94 9.81 3.76
CA MET A 629 -22.18 9.68 2.50
C MET A 629 -21.40 8.37 2.41
N GLN A 630 -20.91 8.02 1.22
CA GLN A 630 -19.96 6.92 1.02
C GLN A 630 -18.52 7.42 1.14
N LEU A 631 -17.78 6.90 2.13
CA LEU A 631 -16.37 7.20 2.36
C LEU A 631 -15.58 5.89 2.45
N ALA A 632 -14.54 5.75 1.62
CA ALA A 632 -13.68 4.57 1.57
C ALA A 632 -14.43 3.22 1.44
N GLY A 633 -15.59 3.22 0.77
CA GLY A 633 -16.44 2.05 0.57
C GLY A 633 -17.41 1.74 1.72
N SER A 634 -17.51 2.63 2.72
CA SER A 634 -18.45 2.52 3.85
C SER A 634 -19.46 3.65 3.84
N LEU A 635 -20.71 3.38 4.27
CA LEU A 635 -21.71 4.41 4.50
C LEU A 635 -21.46 5.05 5.88
N VAL A 636 -21.31 6.36 5.92
CA VAL A 636 -20.89 7.10 7.12
C VAL A 636 -21.78 8.31 7.32
N SER A 637 -22.22 8.57 8.55
CA SER A 637 -22.88 9.83 8.94
C SER A 637 -21.88 10.75 9.64
N ARG A 638 -22.09 12.08 9.59
CA ARG A 638 -21.19 13.05 10.24
C ARG A 638 -21.23 12.89 11.76
N GLU A 639 -22.36 12.44 12.27
CA GLU A 639 -22.62 12.28 13.70
C GLU A 639 -21.94 11.02 14.26
N ALA A 640 -21.66 10.02 13.40
CA ALA A 640 -20.92 8.81 13.75
C ALA A 640 -19.43 8.87 13.38
N ASP A 641 -18.94 9.99 12.86
CA ASP A 641 -17.56 10.14 12.39
C ASP A 641 -16.81 11.21 13.20
N SER A 642 -15.78 10.79 13.93
CA SER A 642 -14.90 11.68 14.68
C SER A 642 -13.89 12.38 13.76
N ALA A 643 -13.68 11.87 12.55
CA ALA A 643 -12.84 12.48 11.53
C ALA A 643 -13.50 13.74 10.96
N LYS A 644 -12.76 14.84 10.96
CA LYS A 644 -13.23 16.13 10.48
C LYS A 644 -12.30 16.61 9.39
N TRP A 645 -12.90 17.04 8.29
CA TRP A 645 -12.11 17.42 7.13
C TRP A 645 -12.86 18.40 6.22
N ALA A 646 -12.09 19.08 5.39
CA ALA A 646 -12.57 20.06 4.44
C ALA A 646 -11.92 19.82 3.08
N LEU A 647 -12.73 19.84 2.02
CA LEU A 647 -12.30 19.80 0.63
C LEU A 647 -12.30 21.23 0.08
N VAL A 648 -11.19 21.63 -0.52
CA VAL A 648 -11.03 22.96 -1.12
C VAL A 648 -11.21 22.83 -2.63
N GLU A 649 -12.33 23.35 -3.13
CA GLU A 649 -12.69 23.22 -4.54
C GLU A 649 -11.74 24.03 -5.43
N GLY A 650 -11.40 23.48 -6.59
CA GLY A 650 -10.52 24.13 -7.57
C GLY A 650 -9.03 24.17 -7.18
N LYS A 651 -8.65 23.76 -5.97
CA LYS A 651 -7.25 23.79 -5.51
C LYS A 651 -6.63 22.41 -5.22
N ASN A 652 -7.39 21.32 -5.35
CA ASN A 652 -6.91 19.95 -5.04
C ASN A 652 -6.32 19.82 -3.63
N ILE A 653 -6.90 20.54 -2.66
CA ILE A 653 -6.46 20.53 -1.26
C ILE A 653 -7.51 19.82 -0.41
N VAL A 654 -7.06 18.91 0.44
CA VAL A 654 -7.87 18.31 1.51
C VAL A 654 -7.24 18.68 2.85
N CYS A 655 -8.03 19.26 3.74
CA CYS A 655 -7.62 19.68 5.07
C CYS A 655 -8.24 18.77 6.12
N PHE A 656 -7.42 18.28 7.03
CA PHE A 656 -7.85 17.55 8.22
C PHE A 656 -7.87 18.47 9.41
N THR A 657 -8.98 18.49 10.13
CA THR A 657 -9.22 19.46 11.18
C THR A 657 -9.57 18.78 12.51
N THR A 658 -9.39 19.51 13.61
CA THR A 658 -9.81 19.04 14.93
C THR A 658 -11.13 19.65 15.40
N ASN A 659 -11.52 20.81 14.82
CA ASN A 659 -12.71 21.56 15.20
C ASN A 659 -14.00 21.04 14.54
N ASP A 660 -15.08 21.00 15.31
CA ASP A 660 -16.44 20.86 14.77
C ASP A 660 -16.85 22.14 14.01
N TYR A 661 -17.95 22.08 13.26
CA TYR A 661 -18.56 23.27 12.65
C TYR A 661 -19.73 23.78 13.49
N LYS A 662 -19.42 24.26 14.70
CA LYS A 662 -20.38 24.76 15.70
C LYS A 662 -20.02 26.17 16.16
N MET A 663 -21.00 26.94 16.63
CA MET A 663 -20.77 28.33 17.03
C MET A 663 -19.82 28.49 18.22
N ASN A 664 -19.83 27.55 19.16
CA ASN A 664 -18.96 27.54 20.33
C ASN A 664 -17.49 27.20 19.99
N GLU A 665 -17.23 26.56 18.84
CA GLU A 665 -15.88 26.16 18.40
C GLU A 665 -14.97 27.35 18.07
N LYS A 666 -15.52 28.57 17.94
CA LYS A 666 -14.73 29.79 17.74
C LYS A 666 -13.73 30.05 18.86
N ARG A 667 -14.08 29.64 20.09
CA ARG A 667 -13.23 29.77 21.28
C ARG A 667 -12.40 28.52 21.56
N ILE A 668 -12.62 27.43 20.82
CA ILE A 668 -11.88 26.19 21.00
C ILE A 668 -10.68 26.20 20.06
N PRO A 669 -9.44 26.12 20.56
CA PRO A 669 -8.25 26.02 19.72
C PRO A 669 -8.31 24.79 18.82
N GLY A 670 -7.59 24.80 17.71
CA GLY A 670 -7.61 23.65 16.82
C GLY A 670 -6.66 23.72 15.65
N ALA A 671 -6.60 22.61 14.93
CA ALA A 671 -5.65 22.34 13.88
C ALA A 671 -6.33 22.30 12.51
N GLY A 672 -5.57 22.63 11.48
CA GLY A 672 -5.84 22.24 10.11
C GLY A 672 -4.56 21.71 9.46
N VAL A 673 -4.48 20.44 9.08
CA VAL A 673 -3.36 19.92 8.29
C VAL A 673 -3.86 19.66 6.88
N CYS A 674 -3.47 20.51 5.95
CA CYS A 674 -3.91 20.47 4.56
C CYS A 674 -2.85 19.85 3.67
N LEU A 675 -3.25 18.88 2.85
CA LEU A 675 -2.41 18.27 1.83
C LEU A 675 -2.77 18.85 0.48
N GLU A 676 -1.77 19.35 -0.21
CA GLU A 676 -1.83 19.91 -1.55
C GLU A 676 -1.09 18.96 -2.50
N ASN A 677 -1.80 18.40 -3.49
CA ASN A 677 -1.12 17.71 -4.58
C ASN A 677 -1.90 17.76 -5.89
N ALA A 678 -1.20 18.14 -6.97
CA ALA A 678 -1.71 18.24 -8.32
C ALA A 678 -2.29 16.88 -8.78
N GLU A 679 -3.56 16.90 -9.18
CA GLU A 679 -4.32 15.79 -9.80
C GLU A 679 -4.81 14.63 -8.90
N SER A 680 -4.55 14.61 -7.59
CA SER A 680 -4.50 13.31 -6.87
C SER A 680 -5.46 13.12 -5.68
N TYR A 681 -5.62 14.09 -4.77
CA TYR A 681 -6.45 13.89 -3.56
C TYR A 681 -7.96 14.05 -3.79
N SER A 682 -8.39 14.37 -5.01
CA SER A 682 -9.79 14.25 -5.40
C SER A 682 -10.31 12.83 -5.18
N ASN A 683 -9.46 11.79 -5.20
CA ASN A 683 -9.79 10.39 -4.90
C ASN A 683 -10.00 10.03 -3.42
N VAL A 684 -9.47 10.81 -2.48
CA VAL A 684 -9.82 10.68 -1.05
C VAL A 684 -11.32 10.86 -0.84
N VAL A 685 -11.90 11.71 -1.70
CA VAL A 685 -13.26 12.23 -1.60
C VAL A 685 -14.02 12.06 -2.94
N HIS A 686 -13.55 11.27 -3.94
CA HIS A 686 -14.23 11.23 -5.26
C HIS A 686 -15.55 10.47 -5.23
N ASN A 687 -15.74 9.64 -4.19
CA ASN A 687 -17.06 9.12 -3.86
C ASN A 687 -17.98 10.19 -3.29
N CYS A 688 -17.53 11.43 -3.08
CA CYS A 688 -18.39 12.58 -2.85
C CYS A 688 -18.70 13.33 -4.15
N ASN A 689 -17.83 13.42 -5.16
CA ASN A 689 -18.23 14.08 -6.41
C ASN A 689 -19.07 13.15 -7.32
N SER A 690 -18.74 11.87 -7.42
CA SER A 690 -19.54 10.92 -8.20
C SER A 690 -20.84 10.50 -7.52
N TYR A 691 -20.91 10.62 -6.19
CA TYR A 691 -22.12 10.38 -5.43
C TYR A 691 -22.91 11.67 -5.19
N LEU A 692 -22.32 12.86 -5.02
CA LEU A 692 -23.08 14.12 -4.83
C LEU A 692 -23.47 14.79 -6.14
N ASP A 693 -22.70 14.71 -7.24
CA ASP A 693 -23.27 15.10 -8.54
C ASP A 693 -24.38 14.12 -8.96
N PHE A 694 -24.38 12.91 -8.40
CA PHE A 694 -25.43 11.92 -8.59
C PHE A 694 -26.54 11.99 -7.52
N VAL A 695 -26.36 12.65 -6.37
CA VAL A 695 -27.33 12.67 -5.25
C VAL A 695 -27.87 14.07 -4.97
N GLU A 696 -27.23 15.13 -5.43
CA GLU A 696 -27.94 16.38 -5.76
C GLU A 696 -28.75 16.22 -7.05
N ASN A 697 -28.33 15.35 -8.00
CA ASN A 697 -29.21 14.95 -9.12
C ASN A 697 -30.19 13.84 -8.75
N LEU A 698 -29.90 12.97 -7.77
CA LEU A 698 -30.79 11.88 -7.33
C LEU A 698 -31.16 11.83 -5.83
N TYR A 699 -31.38 12.99 -5.22
CA TYR A 699 -32.62 13.24 -4.47
C TYR A 699 -33.45 14.17 -5.37
N GLY A 700 -33.73 13.79 -6.61
CA GLY A 700 -34.55 12.61 -6.96
C GLY A 700 -33.90 11.23 -7.14
N THR A 701 -33.94 10.39 -6.09
CA THR A 701 -33.90 8.91 -6.07
C THR A 701 -32.58 8.08 -5.98
N GLY A 702 -32.16 7.75 -4.76
CA GLY A 702 -32.08 6.36 -4.21
C GLY A 702 -31.23 5.26 -4.89
N ARG A 703 -30.17 4.81 -4.19
CA ARG A 703 -29.42 3.51 -4.25
C ARG A 703 -30.32 2.26 -4.20
N ASN A 704 -30.00 1.02 -4.64
CA ASN A 704 -28.80 0.26 -5.03
C ASN A 704 -29.25 -1.05 -5.74
N MET A 705 -28.46 -1.62 -6.68
CA MET A 705 -27.93 -3.02 -6.67
C MET A 705 -27.17 -3.35 -7.97
N GLN A 706 -26.22 -4.29 -7.89
CA GLN A 706 -25.37 -4.67 -9.01
C GLN A 706 -25.75 -6.03 -9.61
N ARG A 707 -25.55 -6.09 -10.94
CA ARG A 707 -25.44 -7.24 -11.85
C ARG A 707 -26.72 -7.80 -12.47
N ARG A 708 -27.29 -7.05 -13.41
CA ARG A 708 -27.47 -7.41 -14.84
C ARG A 708 -28.02 -6.16 -15.56
N TRP A 709 -27.65 -5.95 -16.82
CA TRP A 709 -28.09 -4.89 -17.75
C TRP A 709 -28.44 -3.49 -17.17
N ARG A 710 -27.48 -2.55 -17.08
CA ARG A 710 -27.79 -1.12 -16.84
C ARG A 710 -27.80 -0.33 -18.15
N GLN A 711 -28.91 0.36 -18.43
CA GLN A 711 -29.07 1.24 -19.58
C GLN A 711 -29.64 2.60 -19.12
N ARG A 712 -29.01 3.71 -19.50
CA ARG A 712 -29.53 5.08 -19.34
C ARG A 712 -29.90 5.66 -20.71
N CYS A 713 -31.06 6.28 -20.84
CA CYS A 713 -31.51 6.94 -22.08
C CYS A 713 -31.75 8.45 -21.86
N ARG A 714 -31.38 9.29 -22.82
CA ARG A 714 -31.70 10.73 -22.88
C ARG A 714 -32.32 11.10 -24.24
N LEU A 715 -33.42 11.85 -24.23
CA LEU A 715 -34.04 12.45 -25.42
C LEU A 715 -33.75 13.97 -25.46
N PRO A 716 -33.12 14.53 -26.49
CA PRO A 716 -33.01 15.98 -26.70
C PRO A 716 -34.36 16.61 -27.11
N PRO A 717 -34.60 17.91 -26.82
CA PRO A 717 -35.80 18.60 -27.30
C PRO A 717 -35.89 18.53 -28.83
N ASN A 718 -37.09 18.25 -29.36
CA ASN A 718 -37.41 18.17 -30.80
C ASN A 718 -36.70 17.04 -31.58
N VAL A 719 -36.24 15.98 -30.90
CA VAL A 719 -35.52 14.86 -31.53
C VAL A 719 -36.05 13.53 -31.01
N LEU A 720 -36.61 12.69 -31.90
CA LEU A 720 -37.14 11.36 -31.56
C LEU A 720 -36.06 10.27 -31.39
N SER A 721 -34.82 10.56 -31.80
CA SER A 721 -33.68 9.68 -31.55
C SER A 721 -33.15 9.85 -30.13
N SER A 722 -33.00 8.74 -29.41
CA SER A 722 -32.50 8.76 -28.03
C SER A 722 -31.02 8.44 -27.99
N LYS A 723 -30.30 8.97 -27.01
CA LYS A 723 -28.93 8.53 -26.69
C LYS A 723 -28.96 7.56 -25.52
N LEU A 724 -28.28 6.45 -25.68
CA LEU A 724 -28.16 5.34 -24.76
C LEU A 724 -26.75 5.25 -24.19
N LEU A 725 -26.64 5.14 -22.87
CA LEU A 725 -25.40 4.87 -22.15
C LEU A 725 -25.54 3.50 -21.47
N LYS A 726 -24.83 2.50 -21.99
CA LYS A 726 -24.79 1.14 -21.42
C LYS A 726 -23.63 0.98 -20.44
N SER A 727 -23.82 0.23 -19.36
CA SER A 727 -22.69 -0.10 -18.47
C SER A 727 -21.73 -1.11 -19.12
N GLY A 728 -20.58 -0.63 -19.56
CA GLY A 728 -19.43 -1.41 -20.02
C GLY A 728 -18.11 -0.71 -19.65
N GLY A 729 -16.97 -1.33 -19.89
CA GLY A 729 -15.63 -0.89 -19.44
C GLY A 729 -15.14 0.49 -19.90
N ASN A 730 -15.97 1.26 -20.61
CA ASN A 730 -15.87 2.71 -20.80
C ASN A 730 -17.21 3.23 -21.37
N PRO A 731 -18.16 3.76 -20.57
CA PRO A 731 -19.49 4.10 -21.07
C PRO A 731 -19.47 5.41 -21.87
N ALA A 732 -19.79 5.33 -23.17
CA ALA A 732 -20.02 6.49 -24.05
C ALA A 732 -21.49 6.52 -24.52
N TRP A 733 -22.04 7.73 -24.70
CA TRP A 733 -23.39 7.90 -25.25
C TRP A 733 -23.39 7.43 -26.72
N ALA A 734 -24.23 6.45 -27.01
CA ALA A 734 -24.45 5.93 -28.36
C ALA A 734 -25.91 6.15 -28.75
N ASP A 735 -26.22 6.37 -30.01
CA ASP A 735 -27.61 6.56 -30.43
C ASP A 735 -28.41 5.25 -30.29
N SER A 736 -29.70 5.35 -29.98
CA SER A 736 -30.60 4.20 -29.96
C SER A 736 -30.79 3.65 -31.36
N ARG A 737 -31.00 2.34 -31.45
CA ARG A 737 -31.18 1.66 -32.75
C ARG A 737 -32.42 2.09 -33.51
N THR A 738 -33.45 2.53 -32.78
CA THR A 738 -34.73 2.99 -33.31
C THR A 738 -35.16 4.25 -32.56
N ASN A 739 -36.13 4.98 -33.09
CA ASN A 739 -36.72 6.13 -32.41
C ASN A 739 -37.63 5.68 -31.26
N ILE A 740 -37.84 6.56 -30.28
CA ILE A 740 -38.62 6.22 -29.08
C ILE A 740 -40.10 6.01 -29.37
N ASP A 741 -40.66 6.59 -30.43
CA ASP A 741 -42.06 6.42 -30.85
C ASP A 741 -42.32 5.10 -31.60
N GLN A 742 -41.27 4.32 -31.90
CA GLN A 742 -41.39 3.06 -32.63
C GLN A 742 -41.48 1.87 -31.66
N ASN A 743 -42.55 1.09 -31.78
CA ASN A 743 -42.84 -0.08 -30.92
C ASN A 743 -41.78 -1.21 -31.01
N ARG A 744 -40.94 -1.22 -32.06
CA ARG A 744 -40.00 -2.32 -32.34
C ARG A 744 -38.56 -1.93 -31.98
N ASP A 745 -37.90 -2.79 -31.21
CA ASP A 745 -36.46 -2.78 -30.92
C ASP A 745 -35.89 -1.61 -30.09
N HIS A 746 -36.74 -0.68 -29.62
CA HIS A 746 -36.29 0.37 -28.71
C HIS A 746 -35.92 -0.21 -27.33
N SER A 747 -34.83 0.28 -26.75
CA SER A 747 -34.25 -0.24 -25.50
C SER A 747 -35.19 -0.12 -24.30
N ILE A 748 -35.99 0.94 -24.25
CA ILE A 748 -37.02 1.16 -23.20
C ILE A 748 -38.13 0.12 -23.33
N ILE A 749 -38.60 -0.15 -24.56
CA ILE A 749 -39.71 -1.08 -24.82
C ILE A 749 -39.29 -2.51 -24.51
N ARG A 750 -38.07 -2.91 -24.89
CA ARG A 750 -37.50 -4.20 -24.49
C ARG A 750 -37.43 -4.36 -22.97
N THR A 751 -37.12 -3.28 -22.26
CA THR A 751 -37.02 -3.29 -20.79
C THR A 751 -38.39 -3.35 -20.13
N MET A 752 -39.40 -2.68 -20.71
CA MET A 752 -40.78 -2.61 -20.20
C MET A 752 -41.71 -3.64 -20.84
N ALA A 753 -41.19 -4.62 -21.58
CA ALA A 753 -42.00 -5.65 -22.24
C ALA A 753 -42.96 -6.35 -21.27
N SER A 754 -42.47 -6.68 -20.06
CA SER A 754 -43.27 -7.33 -19.02
C SER A 754 -44.25 -6.42 -18.28
N PHE A 755 -44.27 -5.12 -18.60
CA PHE A 755 -45.23 -4.14 -18.10
C PHE A 755 -46.38 -3.93 -19.10
N VAL A 756 -46.09 -3.97 -20.40
CA VAL A 756 -47.08 -3.83 -21.48
C VAL A 756 -47.77 -5.14 -21.86
N GLN A 757 -47.16 -6.27 -21.51
CA GLN A 757 -47.71 -7.61 -21.70
C GLN A 757 -47.71 -8.37 -20.38
N HIS A 758 -48.74 -9.17 -20.13
CA HIS A 758 -48.84 -9.94 -18.90
C HIS A 758 -47.84 -11.11 -18.90
N HIS A 759 -47.08 -11.25 -17.81
CA HIS A 759 -46.24 -12.42 -17.56
C HIS A 759 -46.50 -12.94 -16.15
N ALA A 760 -46.93 -14.21 -16.04
CA ALA A 760 -47.31 -14.83 -14.78
C ALA A 760 -46.20 -14.86 -13.71
N GLN A 761 -44.93 -14.73 -14.12
CA GLN A 761 -43.77 -14.76 -13.22
C GLN A 761 -43.32 -13.37 -12.77
N ILE A 762 -43.89 -12.27 -13.29
CA ILE A 762 -43.45 -10.90 -12.97
C ILE A 762 -44.57 -10.16 -12.23
N ASN A 763 -44.31 -9.80 -10.97
CA ASN A 763 -45.15 -8.88 -10.22
C ASN A 763 -44.79 -7.43 -10.56
N VAL A 764 -45.79 -6.57 -10.63
CA VAL A 764 -45.65 -5.17 -11.07
C VAL A 764 -46.22 -4.22 -10.02
N LEU A 765 -45.47 -3.17 -9.71
CA LEU A 765 -45.93 -2.00 -8.98
C LEU A 765 -45.62 -0.75 -9.82
N ALA A 766 -46.64 -0.02 -10.25
CA ALA A 766 -46.47 1.26 -10.93
C ALA A 766 -46.72 2.42 -9.97
N TYR A 767 -46.19 3.60 -10.28
CA TYR A 767 -46.53 4.83 -9.59
C TYR A 767 -46.31 6.04 -10.50
N SER A 768 -47.18 7.05 -10.41
CA SER A 768 -47.08 8.29 -11.21
C SER A 768 -47.96 9.39 -10.63
N ASP A 769 -47.48 10.64 -10.65
CA ASP A 769 -48.31 11.83 -10.40
C ASP A 769 -49.21 12.23 -11.58
N ASP A 770 -48.90 11.71 -12.77
CA ASP A 770 -49.66 11.93 -14.01
C ASP A 770 -49.73 10.63 -14.83
N PRO A 771 -50.48 9.61 -14.36
CA PRO A 771 -50.58 8.30 -14.99
C PRO A 771 -51.42 8.34 -16.28
N PRO A 772 -51.09 7.53 -17.30
CA PRO A 772 -51.88 7.45 -18.51
C PRO A 772 -53.30 6.96 -18.22
N ASN A 773 -54.28 7.55 -18.93
CA ASN A 773 -55.71 7.22 -18.85
C ASN A 773 -56.37 7.51 -17.49
N LEU A 774 -55.72 8.28 -16.63
CA LEU A 774 -56.24 8.72 -15.34
C LEU A 774 -55.94 10.22 -15.15
N PRO A 775 -56.79 10.97 -14.44
CA PRO A 775 -56.47 12.36 -14.12
C PRO A 775 -55.24 12.43 -13.19
N PRO A 776 -54.44 13.51 -13.24
CA PRO A 776 -53.33 13.74 -12.32
C PRO A 776 -53.79 13.66 -10.87
N ARG A 777 -53.10 12.91 -10.01
CA ARG A 777 -53.61 12.54 -8.68
C ARG A 777 -52.68 12.82 -7.50
N ASN A 778 -51.63 13.62 -7.66
CA ASN A 778 -50.76 14.00 -6.53
C ASN A 778 -49.97 15.29 -6.79
N GLU A 779 -50.13 16.32 -5.95
CA GLU A 779 -49.36 17.56 -6.03
C GLU A 779 -48.06 17.54 -5.21
N LYS A 780 -47.91 16.59 -4.29
CA LYS A 780 -46.76 16.52 -3.36
C LYS A 780 -45.53 15.86 -3.97
N SER A 781 -45.70 15.07 -5.03
CA SER A 781 -44.63 14.33 -5.69
C SER A 781 -44.73 14.46 -7.21
N LYS A 782 -43.59 14.54 -7.90
CA LYS A 782 -43.50 14.52 -9.37
C LYS A 782 -42.91 13.22 -9.92
N THR A 783 -42.89 12.19 -9.09
CA THR A 783 -42.15 10.95 -9.35
C THR A 783 -43.01 9.95 -10.11
N LYS A 784 -42.40 9.29 -11.10
CA LYS A 784 -43.05 8.32 -11.97
C LYS A 784 -42.13 7.12 -12.21
N GLY A 785 -42.67 5.91 -12.15
CA GLY A 785 -41.87 4.71 -12.33
C GLY A 785 -42.64 3.39 -12.22
N VAL A 786 -41.92 2.31 -12.48
CA VAL A 786 -42.42 0.93 -12.45
C VAL A 786 -41.38 0.05 -11.77
N LEU A 787 -41.82 -0.73 -10.79
CA LEU A 787 -41.04 -1.79 -10.15
C LEU A 787 -41.56 -3.14 -10.64
N LEU A 788 -40.67 -3.91 -11.25
CA LEU A 788 -40.90 -5.28 -11.71
C LEU A 788 -40.15 -6.24 -10.78
N VAL A 789 -40.83 -7.26 -10.26
CA VAL A 789 -40.25 -8.28 -9.38
C VAL A 789 -40.50 -9.65 -9.97
N ASN A 790 -39.44 -10.36 -10.31
CA ASN A 790 -39.56 -11.70 -10.86
C ASN A 790 -39.75 -12.70 -9.73
N ASN A 791 -40.85 -13.44 -9.68
CA ASN A 791 -41.11 -14.40 -8.61
C ASN A 791 -40.19 -15.62 -8.67
N ALA A 792 -39.73 -16.03 -9.86
CA ALA A 792 -38.98 -17.26 -10.07
C ALA A 792 -37.45 -17.14 -9.87
N ALA A 793 -36.87 -15.94 -9.95
CA ALA A 793 -35.43 -15.72 -9.81
C ALA A 793 -35.09 -14.57 -8.86
N ASP A 794 -33.85 -14.49 -8.38
CA ASP A 794 -33.39 -13.41 -7.49
C ASP A 794 -33.10 -12.12 -8.27
N ASP A 795 -34.10 -11.62 -8.99
CA ASP A 795 -34.03 -10.41 -9.79
C ASP A 795 -35.31 -9.57 -9.75
N ALA A 796 -35.10 -8.27 -9.80
CA ALA A 796 -36.07 -7.20 -9.82
C ALA A 796 -35.51 -6.04 -10.65
N ALA A 797 -36.38 -5.18 -11.17
CA ALA A 797 -35.99 -4.00 -11.94
C ALA A 797 -36.84 -2.80 -11.54
N TRP A 798 -36.20 -1.66 -11.35
CA TRP A 798 -36.86 -0.39 -11.05
C TRP A 798 -36.61 0.59 -12.18
N PHE A 799 -37.68 0.99 -12.84
CA PHE A 799 -37.72 1.91 -13.94
C PHE A 799 -38.28 3.26 -13.48
N VAL A 800 -37.59 4.35 -13.80
CA VAL A 800 -37.95 5.72 -13.42
C VAL A 800 -37.90 6.60 -14.67
N HIS A 801 -38.89 7.47 -14.85
CA HIS A 801 -38.98 8.36 -16.02
C HIS A 801 -39.57 9.72 -15.67
N THR A 802 -39.39 10.69 -16.58
CA THR A 802 -39.94 12.04 -16.46
C THR A 802 -41.15 12.31 -17.35
N VAL A 803 -41.58 11.34 -18.16
CA VAL A 803 -42.66 11.52 -19.15
C VAL A 803 -44.04 11.43 -18.49
N PRO A 804 -44.90 12.46 -18.60
CA PRO A 804 -46.31 12.40 -18.21
C PRO A 804 -47.13 11.56 -19.20
N ASN A 805 -48.25 10.97 -18.76
CA ASN A 805 -49.13 10.15 -19.61
C ASN A 805 -48.42 8.96 -20.31
N PHE A 806 -47.40 8.42 -19.67
CA PHE A 806 -46.57 7.32 -20.17
C PHE A 806 -46.25 6.39 -18.99
N LEU A 807 -46.22 5.06 -19.09
CA LEU A 807 -46.67 4.11 -20.11
C LEU A 807 -47.88 3.36 -19.53
N ALA A 808 -48.85 2.94 -20.34
CA ALA A 808 -50.06 2.28 -19.84
C ALA A 808 -49.80 0.78 -19.53
N TYR A 809 -50.24 0.33 -18.35
CA TYR A 809 -50.13 -1.07 -17.94
C TYR A 809 -51.00 -1.96 -18.83
N LEU A 810 -50.46 -3.10 -19.29
CA LEU A 810 -51.14 -4.07 -20.17
C LEU A 810 -51.78 -3.47 -21.44
N ASN A 811 -51.15 -2.43 -21.99
CA ASN A 811 -51.61 -1.77 -23.20
C ASN A 811 -50.49 -1.70 -24.25
N ALA A 812 -50.88 -1.49 -25.50
CA ALA A 812 -49.93 -1.26 -26.58
C ALA A 812 -49.04 -0.03 -26.25
N TYR A 813 -47.77 -0.13 -26.62
CA TYR A 813 -46.84 0.98 -26.44
C TYR A 813 -47.32 2.22 -27.21
N SER A 814 -47.44 3.35 -26.51
CA SER A 814 -47.77 4.65 -27.11
C SER A 814 -46.89 5.75 -26.53
N TRP A 815 -46.28 6.56 -27.41
CA TRP A 815 -45.55 7.76 -27.02
C TRP A 815 -46.49 8.98 -27.01
N PRO A 816 -46.55 9.79 -25.93
CA PRO A 816 -47.36 11.00 -25.90
C PRO A 816 -46.82 12.06 -26.88
N ALA A 817 -47.57 12.38 -27.93
CA ALA A 817 -47.12 13.31 -28.98
C ALA A 817 -46.73 14.71 -28.44
N ALA A 818 -47.40 15.17 -27.38
CA ALA A 818 -47.12 16.46 -26.72
C ALA A 818 -45.73 16.51 -26.05
N GLU A 819 -45.12 15.36 -25.77
CA GLU A 819 -43.83 15.26 -25.09
C GLU A 819 -42.64 15.18 -26.08
N THR A 820 -42.91 15.07 -27.38
CA THR A 820 -41.87 15.05 -28.43
C THR A 820 -41.05 16.35 -28.49
N ALA A 821 -41.66 17.49 -28.17
CA ALA A 821 -40.97 18.78 -28.13
C ALA A 821 -40.09 18.97 -26.87
N LYS A 822 -40.16 18.06 -25.90
CA LYS A 822 -39.55 18.19 -24.57
C LYS A 822 -38.44 17.16 -24.37
N GLY A 823 -37.46 17.50 -23.52
CA GLY A 823 -36.38 16.59 -23.17
C GLY A 823 -36.76 15.66 -22.03
N HIS A 824 -36.58 14.35 -22.21
CA HIS A 824 -36.94 13.34 -21.20
C HIS A 824 -35.77 12.43 -20.84
N MET A 825 -35.79 11.94 -19.60
CA MET A 825 -34.79 11.02 -19.07
C MET A 825 -35.45 9.75 -18.55
N PHE A 826 -34.78 8.63 -18.80
CA PHE A 826 -35.20 7.31 -18.32
C PHE A 826 -34.03 6.62 -17.64
N LEU A 827 -34.31 6.02 -16.50
CA LEU A 827 -33.36 5.23 -15.73
C LEU A 827 -33.97 3.86 -15.45
N CYS A 828 -33.26 2.81 -15.82
CA CYS A 828 -33.57 1.46 -15.37
C CYS A 828 -32.43 0.93 -14.50
N VAL A 829 -32.78 0.41 -13.32
CA VAL A 829 -31.87 -0.23 -12.39
C VAL A 829 -32.36 -1.64 -12.12
N SER A 830 -31.59 -2.65 -12.51
CA SER A 830 -31.86 -4.04 -12.13
C SER A 830 -31.08 -4.43 -10.87
N PHE A 831 -31.72 -5.27 -10.06
CA PHE A 831 -31.27 -5.59 -8.73
C PHE A 831 -31.78 -6.95 -8.22
N SER A 832 -31.07 -7.59 -7.30
CA SER A 832 -31.55 -8.78 -6.59
C SER A 832 -32.64 -8.44 -5.56
N LYS A 833 -33.45 -9.41 -5.17
CA LYS A 833 -34.59 -9.19 -4.27
C LYS A 833 -34.17 -8.74 -2.88
N VAL A 834 -32.93 -9.01 -2.45
CA VAL A 834 -32.47 -8.60 -1.10
C VAL A 834 -32.38 -7.08 -0.91
N HIS A 835 -32.58 -6.26 -1.94
CA HIS A 835 -32.73 -4.80 -1.81
C HIS A 835 -34.15 -4.28 -2.03
N LEU A 836 -35.17 -5.14 -2.18
CA LEU A 836 -36.57 -4.72 -2.32
C LEU A 836 -37.04 -3.82 -1.18
N ASN A 837 -36.66 -4.12 0.07
CA ASN A 837 -36.99 -3.24 1.21
C ASN A 837 -36.35 -1.85 1.09
N SER A 838 -35.13 -1.76 0.55
CA SER A 838 -34.46 -0.48 0.34
C SER A 838 -35.12 0.34 -0.77
N VAL A 839 -35.49 -0.33 -1.87
CA VAL A 839 -36.16 0.32 -3.01
C VAL A 839 -37.60 0.71 -2.65
N GLY A 840 -38.36 -0.16 -1.99
CA GLY A 840 -39.71 0.16 -1.49
C GLY A 840 -39.71 1.32 -0.50
N LYS A 841 -38.70 1.40 0.38
CA LYS A 841 -38.52 2.56 1.28
C LYS A 841 -38.19 3.84 0.51
N ALA A 842 -37.37 3.76 -0.55
CA ALA A 842 -37.05 4.90 -1.40
C ALA A 842 -38.25 5.39 -2.22
N ILE A 843 -39.09 4.47 -2.72
CA ILE A 843 -40.37 4.79 -3.37
C ILE A 843 -41.31 5.45 -2.35
N ARG A 844 -41.48 4.87 -1.15
CA ARG A 844 -42.35 5.44 -0.11
C ARG A 844 -41.95 6.87 0.32
N TYR A 845 -40.66 7.18 0.42
CA TYR A 845 -40.19 8.53 0.76
C TYR A 845 -40.50 9.58 -0.32
N GLN A 846 -40.83 9.16 -1.54
CA GLN A 846 -41.25 10.07 -2.59
C GLN A 846 -42.72 10.46 -2.47
N GLU A 847 -43.46 9.91 -1.49
CA GLU A 847 -44.92 10.05 -1.36
C GLU A 847 -45.67 9.87 -2.70
N PRO A 848 -45.40 8.81 -3.48
CA PRO A 848 -45.95 8.67 -4.82
C PRO A 848 -47.41 8.18 -4.76
N TYR A 849 -48.16 8.46 -5.81
CA TYR A 849 -49.46 7.83 -6.04
C TYR A 849 -49.25 6.50 -6.77
N MET A 850 -49.70 5.39 -6.17
CA MET A 850 -49.48 4.02 -6.66
C MET A 850 -50.65 3.52 -7.50
#